data_AF-A0A178EVA2-F1
#
_entry.id   AF-A0A178EVA2-F1
#
_cell.length_a   1.000
_cell.length_b   1.000
_cell.length_c   1.000
_cell.angle_alpha   90.00
_cell.angle_beta   90.00
_cell.angle_gamma   90.00
#
_symmetry.space_group_name_H-M   'P 1'
#
loop_
_entity.id
_entity.type
_entity.pdbx_description
1 polymer ?
#
loop_
_entity_poly.entity_id
_entity_poly.type
_entity_poly.pdbx_seq_one_letter_code
_entity_poly.pdbx_strand_id
1 'polypeptide(L)'
;MTVLVVVKHQGKRYEVELDPSSNGETFKFQLYSLTGVEPERQKILVKGGQLKDDTLLSSLNAKAGQTFMMMGTPANGESNLALRKPKEAIKFLEDMTEAEVAKADGATPAGLSNLGNTCYLNSTLQTLRLIPELQEELQKYKSTGQNSSSPFNSGWPDLTASLRDLYKLMSQTQRGFPPIRFLDSLRTVFPQFAQQSRDGNGYAQQDAEEAWSQIISQLRQHLMIKDASDGKDSKAVSFVDKYMSGTINSVLECDEQAAKEGGEMAVESSDVFFKLNCHIDKEINHLHDGIMASLEEKIEKHSPTLDRDAIYTKKTRISRLPKYLTVHFVRFFWKRESQKKAKIMRKVTFPQEIDVVDFCTDELKKQLIPVRDKVREIRKDEQDMERARKRQKIAHKREQEEKEEDRASEPLQKKKMAESATDKSRDKPEDKDAAPEVFKSDAEYEAEKAATLLQAKQELFSLINEDLAKDESTNKCGLYELRGVITHQGASADSGHYTAYVKKQGKVVDGKRREEDGNWWWFNDEKVSEVPAENIETLSGGGESHSALILLYKAIDLPTADILNELIHHGLQSGVQAYSRRLNPILPLRQISKYQSRRLTTVTVPPPGPNKSPRRLRILLSILLFGYLEPASPEDIEITTSLNSRFDQLEIVKRLREDPDYTEWEPYGNFTEEEKKARLTSGCLRGSRGLSCQHVFYNSKENILKSVLYLGNGLDGWPTVVHGGTIATILDENMGRLAIENLPERTGVTANLNISYKARLGRDQYIIIEAKYDRLLSSERKAVVEAVIKDHKGKVYSEAKALFVYPKTLKLRTLGEKF
;
A
#
# COMPACT_ATOMS: atom_id res chain seq x y z
N MET A 1 -71.60 4.94 -5.15
CA MET A 1 -71.71 3.67 -4.41
C MET A 1 -70.38 2.97 -4.56
N THR A 2 -69.61 2.90 -3.48
CA THR A 2 -68.35 2.12 -3.44
C THR A 2 -68.70 0.63 -3.40
N VAL A 3 -67.91 -0.19 -4.08
CA VAL A 3 -68.11 -1.65 -4.15
C VAL A 3 -67.05 -2.32 -3.29
N LEU A 4 -67.46 -3.13 -2.31
CA LEU A 4 -66.52 -3.90 -1.49
C LEU A 4 -65.97 -5.10 -2.28
N VAL A 5 -64.66 -5.21 -2.39
CA VAL A 5 -63.98 -6.26 -3.17
C VAL A 5 -62.89 -6.92 -2.31
N VAL A 6 -62.63 -8.22 -2.52
CA VAL A 6 -61.63 -8.99 -1.76
C VAL A 6 -60.37 -9.19 -2.59
N VAL A 7 -59.23 -8.68 -2.13
CA VAL A 7 -57.93 -8.87 -2.77
C VAL A 7 -57.13 -9.94 -2.03
N LYS A 8 -56.71 -10.98 -2.75
CA LYS A 8 -55.86 -12.07 -2.23
C LYS A 8 -54.40 -11.83 -2.59
N HIS A 9 -53.53 -11.82 -1.58
CA HIS A 9 -52.09 -11.70 -1.73
C HIS A 9 -51.36 -12.63 -0.75
N GLN A 10 -50.44 -13.46 -1.25
CA GLN A 10 -49.64 -14.43 -0.47
C GLN A 10 -50.44 -15.20 0.60
N GLY A 11 -51.63 -15.67 0.24
CA GLY A 11 -52.51 -16.45 1.14
C GLY A 11 -53.39 -15.62 2.10
N LYS A 12 -53.16 -14.31 2.24
CA LYS A 12 -54.00 -13.40 3.04
C LYS A 12 -55.07 -12.72 2.18
N ARG A 13 -56.25 -12.46 2.77
CA ARG A 13 -57.40 -11.80 2.12
C ARG A 13 -57.56 -10.41 2.72
N TYR A 14 -57.66 -9.40 1.87
CA TYR A 14 -57.87 -8.00 2.24
C TYR A 14 -59.17 -7.51 1.62
N GLU A 15 -60.07 -6.97 2.44
CA GLU A 15 -61.31 -6.35 1.96
C GLU A 15 -61.05 -4.87 1.69
N VAL A 16 -61.26 -4.44 0.45
CA VAL A 16 -60.93 -3.08 -0.01
C VAL A 16 -62.14 -2.50 -0.73
N GLU A 17 -62.49 -1.28 -0.38
CA GLU A 17 -63.54 -0.51 -1.07
C GLU A 17 -63.01 0.00 -2.40
N LEU A 18 -63.71 -0.36 -3.48
CA LEU A 18 -63.40 0.05 -4.83
C LEU A 18 -64.38 1.15 -5.25
N ASP A 19 -63.85 2.35 -5.49
CA ASP A 19 -64.64 3.48 -6.00
C ASP A 19 -64.66 3.48 -7.53
N PRO A 20 -65.83 3.31 -8.18
CA PRO A 20 -65.95 3.21 -9.65
C PRO A 20 -65.52 4.47 -10.42
N SER A 21 -65.41 5.63 -9.75
CA SER A 21 -64.95 6.90 -10.31
C SER A 21 -63.43 7.05 -10.41
N SER A 22 -62.67 6.15 -9.77
CA SER A 22 -61.21 6.26 -9.63
C SER A 22 -60.43 5.43 -10.66
N ASN A 23 -59.14 5.73 -10.81
CA ASN A 23 -58.25 5.09 -11.79
C ASN A 23 -57.55 3.86 -11.20
N GLY A 24 -57.05 2.97 -12.05
CA GLY A 24 -56.31 1.77 -11.65
C GLY A 24 -55.07 2.07 -10.79
N GLU A 25 -54.42 3.22 -11.01
CA GLU A 25 -53.28 3.70 -10.21
C GLU A 25 -53.65 3.99 -8.75
N THR A 26 -54.75 4.70 -8.50
CA THR A 26 -55.21 5.00 -7.13
C THR A 26 -55.53 3.73 -6.33
N PHE A 27 -56.04 2.69 -7.00
CA PHE A 27 -56.30 1.39 -6.39
C PHE A 27 -55.01 0.63 -6.05
N LYS A 28 -53.95 0.74 -6.88
CA LYS A 28 -52.63 0.17 -6.59
C LYS A 28 -51.94 0.86 -5.40
N PHE A 29 -52.08 2.18 -5.26
CA PHE A 29 -51.55 2.91 -4.10
C PHE A 29 -52.25 2.51 -2.79
N GLN A 30 -53.57 2.33 -2.81
CA GLN A 30 -54.31 1.85 -1.63
C GLN A 30 -53.85 0.42 -1.24
N LEU A 31 -53.55 -0.43 -2.22
CA LEU A 31 -52.98 -1.75 -1.98
C LEU A 31 -51.53 -1.71 -1.51
N TYR A 32 -50.74 -0.70 -1.88
CA TYR A 32 -49.38 -0.51 -1.36
C TYR A 32 -49.40 -0.26 0.14
N SER A 33 -50.30 0.59 0.63
CA SER A 33 -50.42 0.86 2.08
C SER A 33 -50.79 -0.38 2.89
N LEU A 34 -51.51 -1.34 2.30
CA LEU A 34 -51.94 -2.57 2.98
C LEU A 34 -50.97 -3.75 2.82
N THR A 35 -50.23 -3.81 1.71
CA THR A 35 -49.38 -4.98 1.36
C THR A 35 -47.88 -4.69 1.36
N GLY A 36 -47.47 -3.41 1.33
CA GLY A 36 -46.06 -2.99 1.28
C GLY A 36 -45.36 -3.26 -0.06
N VAL A 37 -46.09 -3.64 -1.10
CA VAL A 37 -45.56 -3.91 -2.45
C VAL A 37 -45.69 -2.65 -3.31
N GLU A 38 -44.59 -2.08 -3.81
CA GLU A 38 -44.64 -0.85 -4.61
C GLU A 38 -45.52 -1.00 -5.87
N PRO A 39 -46.31 0.05 -6.25
CA PRO A 39 -47.28 0.00 -7.36
C PRO A 39 -46.74 -0.53 -8.70
N GLU A 40 -45.46 -0.24 -9.02
CA GLU A 40 -44.79 -0.71 -10.25
C GLU A 40 -44.57 -2.22 -10.28
N ARG A 41 -44.48 -2.86 -9.10
CA ARG A 41 -44.25 -4.30 -8.93
C ARG A 41 -45.55 -5.07 -8.64
N GLN A 42 -46.68 -4.38 -8.58
CA GLN A 42 -48.00 -5.00 -8.38
C GLN A 42 -48.63 -5.44 -9.71
N LYS A 43 -48.87 -6.75 -9.84
CA LYS A 43 -49.72 -7.31 -10.91
C LYS A 43 -51.04 -7.75 -10.33
N ILE A 44 -52.10 -6.99 -10.60
CA ILE A 44 -53.47 -7.29 -10.17
C ILE A 44 -54.20 -7.97 -11.34
N LEU A 45 -54.63 -9.21 -11.12
CA LEU A 45 -55.41 -9.99 -12.06
C LEU A 45 -56.89 -9.90 -11.71
N VAL A 46 -57.67 -9.44 -12.68
CA VAL A 46 -59.13 -9.36 -12.64
C VAL A 46 -59.72 -10.32 -13.68
N LYS A 47 -60.99 -10.74 -13.54
CA LYS A 47 -61.66 -11.61 -14.53
C LYS A 47 -61.79 -10.85 -15.86
N GLY A 48 -60.86 -11.09 -16.78
CA GLY A 48 -60.82 -10.44 -18.10
C GLY A 48 -59.46 -9.82 -18.48
N GLY A 49 -58.48 -9.77 -17.57
CA GLY A 49 -57.14 -9.29 -17.92
C GLY A 49 -56.34 -8.74 -16.73
N GLN A 50 -55.17 -8.17 -17.03
CA GLN A 50 -54.36 -7.43 -16.06
C GLN A 50 -54.84 -5.98 -15.99
N LEU A 51 -55.02 -5.45 -14.77
CA LEU A 51 -55.37 -4.05 -14.57
C LEU A 51 -54.17 -3.14 -14.93
N LYS A 52 -54.36 -2.24 -15.89
CA LYS A 52 -53.38 -1.20 -16.27
C LYS A 52 -53.66 0.10 -15.50
N ASP A 53 -52.66 0.95 -15.39
CA ASP A 53 -52.71 2.17 -14.56
C ASP A 53 -53.77 3.17 -15.04
N ASP A 54 -53.99 3.25 -16.36
CA ASP A 54 -54.94 4.18 -16.99
C ASP A 54 -56.38 3.65 -17.09
N THR A 55 -56.67 2.46 -16.54
CA THR A 55 -58.00 1.85 -16.69
C THR A 55 -59.00 2.42 -15.67
N LEU A 56 -60.08 3.04 -16.15
CA LEU A 56 -61.19 3.49 -15.30
C LEU A 56 -61.94 2.30 -14.69
N LEU A 57 -62.08 2.31 -13.36
CA LEU A 57 -62.62 1.18 -12.59
C LEU A 57 -64.12 0.91 -12.86
N SER A 58 -64.83 1.85 -13.48
CA SER A 58 -66.22 1.70 -13.96
C SER A 58 -66.36 0.64 -15.07
N SER A 59 -65.30 0.40 -15.86
CA SER A 59 -65.29 -0.60 -16.94
C SER A 59 -65.22 -2.05 -16.47
N LEU A 60 -64.88 -2.27 -15.19
CA LEU A 60 -64.65 -3.61 -14.62
C LEU A 60 -65.95 -4.30 -14.14
N ASN A 61 -67.07 -3.57 -14.08
CA ASN A 61 -68.39 -4.06 -13.65
C ASN A 61 -68.31 -5.03 -12.44
N ALA A 62 -67.47 -4.69 -11.47
CA ALA A 62 -67.14 -5.56 -10.35
C ALA A 62 -68.35 -5.68 -9.41
N LYS A 63 -68.69 -6.92 -9.01
CA LYS A 63 -69.77 -7.18 -8.04
C LYS A 63 -69.22 -7.17 -6.61
N ALA A 64 -70.05 -6.79 -5.65
CA ALA A 64 -69.69 -6.83 -4.23
C ALA A 64 -69.25 -8.25 -3.81
N GLY A 65 -68.07 -8.36 -3.19
CA GLY A 65 -67.45 -9.62 -2.76
C GLY A 65 -66.62 -10.35 -3.82
N GLN A 66 -66.41 -9.76 -5.01
CA GLN A 66 -65.56 -10.37 -6.05
C GLN A 66 -64.11 -10.51 -5.56
N THR A 67 -63.42 -11.59 -5.95
CA THR A 67 -62.03 -11.82 -5.55
C THR A 67 -61.06 -11.40 -6.66
N PHE A 68 -60.12 -10.51 -6.35
CA PHE A 68 -58.98 -10.17 -7.19
C PHE A 68 -57.70 -10.81 -6.64
N MET A 69 -56.79 -11.20 -7.54
CA MET A 69 -55.52 -11.83 -7.16
C MET A 69 -54.37 -10.87 -7.44
N MET A 70 -53.61 -10.55 -6.40
CA MET A 70 -52.51 -9.59 -6.48
C MET A 70 -51.18 -10.34 -6.31
N MET A 71 -50.30 -10.20 -7.30
CA MET A 71 -48.95 -10.77 -7.30
C MET A 71 -47.90 -9.66 -7.25
N GLY A 72 -46.93 -9.83 -6.37
CA GLY A 72 -45.79 -8.93 -6.17
C GLY A 72 -45.01 -9.34 -4.93
N THR A 73 -43.76 -8.94 -4.81
CA THR A 73 -42.95 -9.21 -3.61
C THR A 73 -42.67 -7.87 -2.95
N PRO A 74 -42.95 -7.71 -1.64
CA PRO A 74 -42.62 -6.47 -0.94
C PRO A 74 -41.10 -6.27 -0.95
N ALA A 75 -40.63 -5.05 -1.20
CA ALA A 75 -39.20 -4.73 -1.22
C ALA A 75 -38.51 -5.08 0.11
N ASN A 76 -39.28 -5.11 1.21
CA ASN A 76 -38.78 -5.48 2.54
C ASN A 76 -38.67 -6.99 2.78
N GLY A 77 -39.05 -7.82 1.79
CA GLY A 77 -38.89 -9.29 1.83
C GLY A 77 -37.55 -9.78 1.27
N GLU A 78 -36.68 -8.90 0.76
CA GLU A 78 -35.33 -9.22 0.33
C GLU A 78 -34.31 -9.17 1.49
N SER A 79 -34.70 -9.58 2.70
CA SER A 79 -33.79 -9.73 3.84
C SER A 79 -32.85 -10.94 3.74
N ASN A 80 -32.72 -11.54 2.56
CA ASN A 80 -31.79 -12.62 2.24
C ASN A 80 -30.89 -12.31 1.03
N LEU A 81 -30.78 -11.04 0.62
CA LEU A 81 -29.49 -10.54 0.11
C LEU A 81 -28.64 -10.23 1.33
N ALA A 82 -28.09 -11.30 1.92
CA ALA A 82 -26.84 -11.20 2.64
C ALA A 82 -25.94 -10.27 1.83
N LEU A 83 -25.40 -9.23 2.49
CA LEU A 83 -24.14 -8.61 2.10
C LEU A 83 -23.31 -9.69 1.43
N ARG A 84 -23.18 -9.64 0.10
CA ARG A 84 -22.24 -10.54 -0.55
C ARG A 84 -20.93 -10.16 0.12
N LYS A 85 -20.41 -11.08 0.93
CA LYS A 85 -19.08 -10.97 1.52
C LYS A 85 -18.19 -10.44 0.39
N PRO A 86 -17.43 -9.36 0.61
CA PRO A 86 -16.48 -8.90 -0.38
C PRO A 86 -15.76 -10.14 -0.93
N LYS A 87 -15.68 -10.29 -2.25
CA LYS A 87 -15.14 -11.51 -2.88
C LYS A 87 -13.76 -11.86 -2.31
N GLU A 88 -13.07 -10.86 -1.79
CA GLU A 88 -11.88 -10.99 -0.98
C GLU A 88 -12.21 -10.67 0.47
N ALA A 89 -12.09 -11.65 1.37
CA ALA A 89 -12.18 -11.38 2.80
C ALA A 89 -11.10 -10.36 3.17
N ILE A 90 -11.44 -9.33 3.95
CA ILE A 90 -10.46 -8.43 4.56
C ILE A 90 -9.55 -9.32 5.42
N LYS A 91 -8.33 -9.56 4.94
CA LYS A 91 -7.32 -10.37 5.62
C LYS A 91 -6.49 -9.41 6.45
N PHE A 92 -6.55 -9.55 7.77
CA PHE A 92 -5.78 -8.72 8.69
C PHE A 92 -4.29 -9.07 8.58
N LEU A 93 -3.42 -8.10 8.88
CA LEU A 93 -1.96 -8.24 8.74
C LEU A 93 -1.43 -9.41 9.59
N GLU A 94 -2.11 -9.72 10.69
CA GLU A 94 -1.80 -10.79 11.64
C GLU A 94 -2.17 -12.21 11.13
N ASP A 95 -3.10 -12.32 10.18
CA ASP A 95 -3.55 -13.59 9.58
C ASP A 95 -2.83 -13.92 8.25
N MET A 96 -1.94 -13.03 7.82
CA MET A 96 -1.13 -13.20 6.61
C MET A 96 0.14 -13.99 6.93
N THR A 97 0.51 -14.93 6.06
CA THR A 97 1.83 -15.58 6.16
C THR A 97 2.94 -14.51 6.08
N GLU A 98 4.14 -14.75 6.64
CA GLU A 98 5.25 -13.78 6.55
C GLU A 98 5.53 -13.31 5.10
N ALA A 99 5.29 -14.20 4.13
CA ALA A 99 5.40 -13.91 2.69
C ALA A 99 4.27 -13.04 2.13
N GLU A 100 3.07 -13.13 2.70
CA GLU A 100 1.96 -12.26 2.37
C GLU A 100 2.14 -10.89 3.04
N VAL A 101 2.61 -10.83 4.30
CA VAL A 101 2.96 -9.58 4.99
C VAL A 101 4.12 -8.87 4.28
N ALA A 102 5.13 -9.60 3.79
CA ALA A 102 6.22 -9.03 2.99
C ALA A 102 5.76 -8.46 1.63
N LYS A 103 4.61 -8.92 1.12
CA LYS A 103 3.97 -8.41 -0.10
C LYS A 103 2.84 -7.43 0.18
N ALA A 104 2.49 -7.20 1.44
CA ALA A 104 1.39 -6.33 1.83
C ALA A 104 1.74 -4.85 1.62
N ASP A 105 0.72 -4.06 1.34
CA ASP A 105 0.87 -2.63 1.08
C ASP A 105 1.44 -1.90 2.31
N GLY A 106 2.61 -1.29 2.15
CA GLY A 106 3.32 -0.58 3.22
C GLY A 106 4.33 -1.43 4.01
N ALA A 107 4.57 -2.66 3.59
CA ALA A 107 5.64 -3.52 4.11
C ALA A 107 7.02 -2.86 4.03
N THR A 108 7.76 -2.89 5.14
CA THR A 108 9.19 -2.56 5.13
C THR A 108 9.95 -3.65 4.37
N PRO A 109 10.72 -3.31 3.32
CA PRO A 109 11.47 -4.31 2.56
C PRO A 109 12.54 -4.98 3.44
N ALA A 110 12.84 -6.25 3.19
CA ALA A 110 13.87 -6.97 3.92
C ALA A 110 15.28 -6.38 3.73
N GLY A 111 15.97 -6.17 4.85
CA GLY A 111 17.41 -5.90 4.90
C GLY A 111 18.26 -7.16 4.68
N LEU A 112 19.57 -6.98 4.57
CA LEU A 112 20.54 -8.07 4.45
C LEU A 112 21.46 -8.10 5.66
N SER A 113 21.55 -9.22 6.36
CA SER A 113 22.42 -9.33 7.54
C SER A 113 23.89 -9.25 7.14
N ASN A 114 24.67 -8.49 7.89
CA ASN A 114 26.12 -8.35 7.67
C ASN A 114 26.84 -9.60 8.17
N LEU A 115 27.59 -10.26 7.30
CA LEU A 115 28.34 -11.49 7.58
C LEU A 115 29.83 -11.21 7.89
N GLY A 116 30.13 -9.97 8.30
CA GLY A 116 31.48 -9.47 8.58
C GLY A 116 32.08 -8.80 7.34
N ASN A 117 32.16 -7.47 7.37
CA ASN A 117 32.68 -6.63 6.28
C ASN A 117 31.97 -6.85 4.93
N THR A 118 30.72 -7.33 4.92
CA THR A 118 29.96 -7.59 3.68
C THR A 118 28.97 -6.47 3.31
N CYS A 119 29.02 -5.33 4.01
CA CYS A 119 28.11 -4.21 3.76
C CYS A 119 28.23 -3.65 2.32
N TYR A 120 29.42 -3.70 1.71
CA TYR A 120 29.63 -3.34 0.30
C TYR A 120 28.72 -4.17 -0.61
N LEU A 121 28.67 -5.48 -0.39
CA LEU A 121 27.86 -6.40 -1.17
C LEU A 121 26.37 -6.19 -0.89
N ASN A 122 26.00 -6.04 0.38
CA ASN A 122 24.61 -5.78 0.78
C ASN A 122 24.05 -4.53 0.08
N SER A 123 24.82 -3.44 0.05
CA SER A 123 24.42 -2.18 -0.59
C SER A 123 24.25 -2.32 -2.12
N THR A 124 25.15 -3.06 -2.78
CA THR A 124 25.08 -3.35 -4.22
C THR A 124 23.85 -4.20 -4.56
N LEU A 125 23.59 -5.27 -3.81
CA LEU A 125 22.43 -6.15 -4.03
C LEU A 125 21.10 -5.43 -3.83
N GLN A 126 20.98 -4.60 -2.78
CA GLN A 126 19.75 -3.83 -2.55
C GLN A 126 19.50 -2.79 -3.65
N THR A 127 20.56 -2.21 -4.21
CA THR A 127 20.45 -1.24 -5.32
C THR A 127 20.05 -1.94 -6.63
N LEU A 128 20.65 -3.10 -6.95
CA LEU A 128 20.28 -3.89 -8.13
C LEU A 128 18.84 -4.42 -8.05
N ARG A 129 18.34 -4.71 -6.85
CA ARG A 129 16.96 -5.12 -6.62
C ARG A 129 15.95 -4.06 -7.09
N LEU A 130 16.31 -2.78 -7.19
CA LEU A 130 15.38 -1.74 -7.66
C LEU A 130 14.88 -2.00 -9.09
N ILE A 131 15.68 -2.63 -9.95
CA ILE A 131 15.38 -2.83 -11.37
C ILE A 131 14.30 -3.92 -11.53
N PRO A 132 13.03 -3.57 -11.85
CA PRO A 132 11.96 -4.56 -11.93
C PRO A 132 12.16 -5.55 -13.08
N GLU A 133 12.63 -5.08 -14.22
CA GLU A 133 12.89 -5.92 -15.40
C GLU A 133 13.97 -6.97 -15.10
N LEU A 134 14.95 -6.64 -14.25
CA LEU A 134 15.96 -7.60 -13.80
C LEU A 134 15.32 -8.70 -12.95
N GLN A 135 14.40 -8.35 -12.05
CA GLN A 135 13.72 -9.35 -11.22
C GLN A 135 12.86 -10.30 -12.06
N GLU A 136 12.14 -9.77 -13.05
CA GLU A 136 11.30 -10.58 -13.95
C GLU A 136 12.13 -11.56 -14.77
N GLU A 137 13.24 -11.09 -15.35
CA GLU A 137 14.13 -11.96 -16.14
C GLU A 137 14.87 -12.98 -15.27
N LEU A 138 15.29 -12.61 -14.06
CA LEU A 138 15.86 -13.56 -13.10
C LEU A 138 14.86 -14.65 -12.73
N GLN A 139 13.56 -14.35 -12.59
CA GLN A 139 12.54 -15.36 -12.32
C GLN A 139 12.35 -16.36 -13.48
N LYS A 140 12.52 -15.90 -14.72
CA LYS A 140 12.47 -16.75 -15.92
C LYS A 140 13.75 -17.59 -16.09
N TYR A 141 14.87 -17.13 -15.54
CA TYR A 141 16.16 -17.81 -15.64
C TYR A 141 16.15 -19.20 -14.98
N LYS A 142 16.53 -20.21 -15.76
CA LYS A 142 16.77 -21.58 -15.29
C LYS A 142 18.26 -21.89 -15.46
N SER A 143 18.90 -22.32 -14.36
CA SER A 143 20.31 -22.70 -14.39
C SER A 143 20.53 -23.85 -15.37
N THR A 144 21.57 -23.74 -16.18
CA THR A 144 21.94 -24.70 -17.24
C THR A 144 22.35 -26.08 -16.72
N GLY A 145 22.38 -26.30 -15.40
CA GLY A 145 22.79 -27.57 -14.77
C GLY A 145 21.68 -28.61 -14.53
N GLN A 146 20.41 -28.36 -14.87
CA GLN A 146 19.32 -29.32 -14.59
C GLN A 146 19.19 -30.49 -15.57
N ASN A 147 20.00 -30.55 -16.64
CA ASN A 147 19.88 -31.57 -17.70
C ASN A 147 21.02 -32.60 -17.79
N SER A 148 21.97 -32.63 -16.84
CA SER A 148 23.06 -33.62 -16.84
C SER A 148 22.96 -34.59 -15.66
N SER A 149 22.55 -35.82 -15.95
CA SER A 149 22.46 -36.98 -15.05
C SER A 149 23.82 -37.56 -14.64
N SER A 150 24.82 -36.70 -14.39
CA SER A 150 26.18 -37.11 -14.02
C SER A 150 26.55 -36.50 -12.66
N PRO A 151 26.64 -37.30 -11.58
CA PRO A 151 26.93 -36.83 -10.22
C PRO A 151 28.35 -36.26 -10.00
N PHE A 152 29.18 -36.24 -11.05
CA PHE A 152 30.62 -35.98 -10.93
C PHE A 152 31.11 -34.76 -11.70
N ASN A 153 30.21 -34.00 -12.35
CA ASN A 153 30.54 -32.71 -12.94
C ASN A 153 29.77 -31.63 -12.16
N SER A 154 30.23 -31.37 -10.93
CA SER A 154 29.81 -30.21 -10.13
C SER A 154 30.19 -28.95 -10.90
N GLY A 155 29.25 -28.48 -11.73
CA GLY A 155 29.37 -27.27 -12.52
C GLY A 155 29.72 -26.07 -11.64
N TRP A 156 30.47 -25.14 -12.23
CA TRP A 156 30.79 -23.84 -11.64
C TRP A 156 29.60 -23.24 -10.89
N PRO A 157 29.81 -22.65 -9.70
CA PRO A 157 28.73 -22.03 -8.94
C PRO A 157 28.09 -20.92 -9.77
N ASP A 158 26.83 -21.12 -10.14
CA ASP A 158 26.05 -20.19 -10.96
C ASP A 158 25.59 -19.00 -10.09
N LEU A 159 26.38 -17.93 -10.13
CA LEU A 159 26.11 -16.70 -9.38
C LEU A 159 24.73 -16.12 -9.72
N THR A 160 24.30 -16.20 -10.98
CA THR A 160 23.02 -15.68 -11.46
C THR A 160 21.84 -16.44 -10.87
N ALA A 161 21.94 -17.77 -10.77
CA ALA A 161 20.94 -18.59 -10.09
C ALA A 161 20.87 -18.29 -8.58
N SER A 162 22.03 -18.11 -7.94
CA SER A 162 22.07 -17.74 -6.51
C SER A 162 21.45 -16.37 -6.23
N LEU A 163 21.59 -15.41 -7.16
CA LEU A 163 20.96 -14.09 -7.09
C LEU A 163 19.44 -14.17 -7.21
N ARG A 164 18.94 -14.95 -8.17
CA ARG A 164 17.50 -15.22 -8.33
C ARG A 164 16.90 -15.77 -7.04
N ASP A 165 17.54 -16.79 -6.47
CA ASP A 165 17.04 -17.45 -5.26
C ASP A 165 17.08 -16.51 -4.06
N LEU A 166 18.13 -15.69 -3.94
CA LEU A 166 18.24 -14.63 -2.93
C LEU A 166 17.06 -13.65 -3.02
N TYR A 167 16.81 -13.06 -4.20
CA TYR A 167 15.72 -12.09 -4.35
C TYR A 167 14.34 -12.72 -4.14
N LYS A 168 14.15 -13.97 -4.55
CA LYS A 168 12.91 -14.71 -4.30
C LYS A 168 12.66 -14.88 -2.80
N LEU A 169 13.68 -15.26 -2.03
CA LEU A 169 13.57 -15.42 -0.58
C LEU A 169 13.37 -14.05 0.12
N MET A 170 14.09 -13.01 -0.30
CA MET A 170 13.92 -11.64 0.21
C MET A 170 12.55 -11.02 -0.09
N SER A 171 11.82 -11.54 -1.08
CA SER A 171 10.43 -11.13 -1.37
C SER A 171 9.40 -11.79 -0.44
N GLN A 172 9.82 -12.79 0.34
CA GLN A 172 8.96 -13.59 1.21
C GLN A 172 9.20 -13.32 2.70
N THR A 173 10.21 -12.49 3.02
CA THR A 173 10.58 -12.17 4.39
C THR A 173 10.61 -10.66 4.59
N GLN A 174 10.41 -10.21 5.82
CA GLN A 174 10.69 -8.83 6.23
C GLN A 174 11.91 -8.72 7.16
N ARG A 175 12.35 -9.83 7.76
CA ARG A 175 13.53 -9.88 8.62
C ARG A 175 14.82 -9.80 7.79
N GLY A 176 15.93 -9.45 8.44
CA GLY A 176 17.26 -9.49 7.83
C GLY A 176 17.55 -10.87 7.25
N PHE A 177 17.86 -10.91 5.96
CA PHE A 177 18.20 -12.15 5.28
C PHE A 177 19.73 -12.27 5.13
N PRO A 178 20.37 -13.35 5.61
CA PRO A 178 21.82 -13.54 5.45
C PRO A 178 22.15 -14.10 4.04
N PRO A 179 22.89 -13.38 3.18
CA PRO A 179 23.16 -13.78 1.79
C PRO A 179 24.29 -14.82 1.67
N ILE A 180 24.30 -15.87 2.51
CA ILE A 180 25.41 -16.83 2.64
C ILE A 180 25.70 -17.53 1.30
N ARG A 181 24.68 -18.14 0.67
CA ARG A 181 24.84 -18.89 -0.59
C ARG A 181 25.39 -18.04 -1.73
N PHE A 182 24.91 -16.81 -1.83
CA PHE A 182 25.37 -15.87 -2.85
C PHE A 182 26.82 -15.47 -2.60
N LEU A 183 27.17 -15.14 -1.35
CA LEU A 183 28.51 -14.75 -0.96
C LEU A 183 29.55 -15.87 -1.20
N ASP A 184 29.21 -17.11 -0.86
CA ASP A 184 30.08 -18.26 -1.11
C ASP A 184 30.31 -18.50 -2.61
N SER A 185 29.24 -18.35 -3.41
CA SER A 185 29.32 -18.43 -4.87
C SER A 185 30.21 -17.31 -5.44
N LEU A 186 30.03 -16.07 -4.96
CA LEU A 186 30.83 -14.92 -5.37
C LEU A 186 32.31 -15.12 -5.06
N ARG A 187 32.64 -15.60 -3.86
CA ARG A 187 34.03 -15.89 -3.45
C ARG A 187 34.68 -17.02 -4.25
N THR A 188 33.89 -17.99 -4.69
CA THR A 188 34.38 -19.10 -5.51
C THR A 188 34.69 -18.65 -6.93
N VAL A 189 33.81 -17.82 -7.53
CA VAL A 189 34.02 -17.27 -8.88
C VAL A 189 35.11 -16.20 -8.88
N PHE A 190 35.17 -15.38 -7.83
CA PHE A 190 36.09 -14.25 -7.71
C PHE A 190 36.84 -14.32 -6.36
N PRO A 191 38.01 -15.00 -6.31
CA PRO A 191 38.79 -15.18 -5.10
C PRO A 191 39.25 -13.88 -4.42
N GLN A 192 39.23 -12.74 -5.12
CA GLN A 192 39.48 -11.42 -4.55
C GLN A 192 38.58 -11.10 -3.35
N PHE A 193 37.31 -11.51 -3.37
CA PHE A 193 36.36 -11.29 -2.26
C PHE A 193 36.55 -12.28 -1.10
N ALA A 194 37.49 -13.22 -1.24
CA ALA A 194 37.89 -14.18 -0.21
C ALA A 194 39.18 -13.78 0.52
N GLN A 195 39.77 -12.62 0.21
CA GLN A 195 40.94 -12.10 0.92
C GLN A 195 40.62 -11.90 2.41
N GLN A 196 41.57 -12.27 3.28
CA GLN A 196 41.44 -12.11 4.72
C GLN A 196 41.79 -10.69 5.16
N SER A 197 41.11 -10.21 6.20
CA SER A 197 41.44 -8.92 6.80
C SER A 197 42.83 -8.96 7.43
N ARG A 198 43.51 -7.81 7.43
CA ARG A 198 44.84 -7.65 8.07
C ARG A 198 44.80 -7.92 9.57
N ASP A 199 43.63 -7.78 10.20
CA ASP A 199 43.42 -7.98 11.64
C ASP A 199 43.18 -9.45 12.02
N GLY A 200 43.21 -10.39 11.05
CA GLY A 200 43.07 -11.83 11.28
C GLY A 200 41.65 -12.31 11.62
N ASN A 201 40.72 -11.40 11.94
CA ASN A 201 39.31 -11.72 12.18
C ASN A 201 38.48 -11.63 10.90
N GLY A 202 38.44 -12.71 10.13
CA GLY A 202 37.52 -12.88 9.01
C GLY A 202 37.98 -12.25 7.69
N TYR A 203 37.01 -12.01 6.81
CA TYR A 203 37.26 -11.52 5.45
C TYR A 203 37.45 -10.00 5.40
N ALA A 204 38.28 -9.54 4.46
CA ALA A 204 38.53 -8.12 4.24
C ALA A 204 37.30 -7.43 3.62
N GLN A 205 37.13 -6.15 3.94
CA GLN A 205 36.20 -5.28 3.23
C GLN A 205 36.71 -5.01 1.82
N GLN A 206 35.80 -4.92 0.86
CA GLN A 206 36.11 -4.73 -0.56
C GLN A 206 35.34 -3.54 -1.12
N ASP A 207 35.69 -3.12 -2.33
CA ASP A 207 35.05 -2.01 -3.01
C ASP A 207 33.67 -2.39 -3.55
N ALA A 208 32.65 -1.57 -3.27
CA ALA A 208 31.29 -1.82 -3.76
C ALA A 208 31.21 -1.67 -5.29
N GLU A 209 32.05 -0.84 -5.89
CA GLU A 209 32.13 -0.67 -7.34
C GLU A 209 32.65 -1.94 -8.01
N GLU A 210 33.66 -2.56 -7.43
CA GLU A 210 34.23 -3.80 -7.95
C GLU A 210 33.21 -4.93 -7.86
N ALA A 211 32.50 -5.05 -6.73
CA ALA A 211 31.39 -5.99 -6.59
C ALA A 211 30.28 -5.73 -7.62
N TRP A 212 29.92 -4.47 -7.85
CA TRP A 212 28.93 -4.09 -8.87
C TRP A 212 29.37 -4.53 -10.27
N SER A 213 30.58 -4.17 -10.69
CA SER A 213 31.13 -4.49 -12.00
C SER A 213 31.19 -6.01 -12.24
N GLN A 214 31.62 -6.79 -11.24
CA GLN A 214 31.68 -8.26 -11.37
C GLN A 214 30.30 -8.90 -11.46
N ILE A 215 29.32 -8.43 -10.66
CA ILE A 215 27.94 -8.93 -10.73
C ILE A 215 27.32 -8.62 -12.10
N ILE A 216 27.49 -7.39 -12.60
CA ILE A 216 26.99 -7.00 -13.93
C ILE A 216 27.65 -7.82 -15.04
N SER A 217 28.96 -8.08 -14.95
CA SER A 217 29.67 -8.93 -15.92
C SER A 217 29.12 -10.36 -15.97
N GLN A 218 28.84 -10.96 -14.80
CA GLN A 218 28.22 -12.29 -14.72
C GLN A 218 26.78 -12.29 -15.25
N LEU A 219 25.97 -11.30 -14.90
CA LEU A 219 24.64 -11.12 -15.45
C LEU A 219 24.68 -10.98 -16.98
N ARG A 220 25.68 -10.29 -17.51
CA ARG A 220 25.85 -10.12 -18.95
C ARG A 220 26.07 -11.45 -19.66
N GLN A 221 26.90 -12.33 -19.10
CA GLN A 221 27.25 -13.62 -19.70
C GLN A 221 26.13 -14.66 -19.59
N HIS A 222 25.36 -14.65 -18.51
CA HIS A 222 24.39 -15.71 -18.20
C HIS A 222 22.93 -15.35 -18.51
N LEU A 223 22.54 -14.08 -18.43
CA LEU A 223 21.17 -13.63 -18.63
C LEU A 223 20.92 -13.19 -20.08
N MET A 224 20.65 -14.16 -20.95
CA MET A 224 20.36 -13.92 -22.36
C MET A 224 18.85 -13.82 -22.61
N ILE A 225 18.42 -12.73 -23.24
CA ILE A 225 17.03 -12.49 -23.65
C ILE A 225 16.88 -12.92 -25.10
N LYS A 226 15.80 -13.66 -25.39
CA LYS A 226 15.33 -13.92 -26.74
C LYS A 226 14.08 -13.09 -26.96
N ASP A 227 14.17 -12.05 -27.78
CA ASP A 227 13.00 -11.25 -28.13
C ASP A 227 12.05 -12.12 -28.97
N ALA A 228 10.82 -12.29 -28.48
CA ALA A 228 9.80 -13.14 -29.11
C ALA A 228 9.13 -12.47 -30.33
N SER A 229 9.55 -11.26 -30.69
CA SER A 229 8.88 -10.38 -31.64
C SER A 229 9.34 -10.50 -33.09
N ASP A 230 10.35 -11.33 -33.42
CA ASP A 230 10.69 -11.58 -34.83
C ASP A 230 11.12 -13.02 -35.10
N GLY A 231 10.60 -13.58 -36.20
CA GLY A 231 10.66 -14.99 -36.54
C GLY A 231 12.07 -15.56 -36.63
N LYS A 232 12.23 -16.79 -36.09
CA LYS A 232 13.26 -17.83 -36.31
C LYS A 232 14.77 -17.47 -36.35
N ASP A 233 15.21 -16.22 -36.35
CA ASP A 233 16.64 -15.81 -36.36
C ASP A 233 16.94 -14.61 -35.41
N SER A 234 16.25 -14.51 -34.28
CA SER A 234 16.54 -13.49 -33.27
C SER A 234 17.88 -13.76 -32.55
N LYS A 235 18.88 -12.90 -32.75
CA LYS A 235 20.15 -12.92 -31.97
C LYS A 235 19.82 -12.80 -30.48
N ALA A 236 20.35 -13.71 -29.67
CA ALA A 236 20.22 -13.60 -28.21
C ALA A 236 21.01 -12.38 -27.73
N VAL A 237 20.32 -11.39 -27.16
CA VAL A 237 20.95 -10.17 -26.61
C VAL A 237 20.96 -10.30 -25.09
N SER A 238 22.08 -9.95 -24.47
CA SER A 238 22.19 -9.95 -23.02
C SER A 238 21.25 -8.91 -22.40
N PHE A 239 20.65 -9.22 -21.24
CA PHE A 239 19.86 -8.25 -20.48
C PHE A 239 20.62 -6.95 -20.21
N VAL A 240 21.90 -7.09 -19.83
CA VAL A 240 22.78 -5.95 -19.52
C VAL A 240 23.00 -5.10 -20.77
N ASP A 241 23.25 -5.76 -21.91
CA ASP A 241 23.45 -5.07 -23.19
C ASP A 241 22.17 -4.33 -23.63
N LYS A 242 21.00 -4.91 -23.37
CA LYS A 242 19.71 -4.29 -23.69
C LYS A 242 19.41 -3.07 -22.81
N TYR A 243 19.43 -3.22 -21.48
CA TYR A 243 18.89 -2.21 -20.56
C TYR A 243 19.91 -1.31 -19.86
N MET A 244 21.17 -1.75 -19.75
CA MET A 244 22.21 -1.06 -18.97
C MET A 244 23.42 -0.63 -19.79
N SER A 245 23.50 -1.01 -21.07
CA SER A 245 24.59 -0.61 -21.95
C SER A 245 24.21 0.60 -22.82
N GLY A 246 25.11 1.57 -22.86
CA GLY A 246 25.08 2.66 -23.82
C GLY A 246 26.25 2.54 -24.80
N THR A 247 26.16 3.26 -25.92
CA THR A 247 27.26 3.38 -26.88
C THR A 247 27.82 4.79 -26.83
N ILE A 248 29.13 4.89 -26.94
CA ILE A 248 29.88 6.14 -27.01
C ILE A 248 30.66 6.18 -28.31
N ASN A 249 30.65 7.35 -28.96
CA ASN A 249 31.51 7.65 -30.09
C ASN A 249 32.64 8.54 -29.59
N SER A 250 33.87 8.12 -29.84
CA SER A 250 35.07 8.83 -29.45
C SER A 250 35.74 9.39 -30.69
N VAL A 251 36.08 10.67 -30.64
CA VAL A 251 36.87 11.36 -31.66
C VAL A 251 38.23 11.69 -31.05
N LEU A 252 39.29 11.12 -31.60
CA LEU A 252 40.66 11.37 -31.17
C LEU A 252 41.31 12.40 -32.10
N GLU A 253 41.69 13.55 -31.55
CA GLU A 253 42.37 14.63 -32.27
C GLU A 253 43.72 14.96 -31.65
N CYS A 254 44.73 15.29 -32.47
CA CYS A 254 45.99 15.85 -31.98
C CYS A 254 45.79 17.32 -31.60
N ASP A 255 46.30 17.75 -30.44
CA ASP A 255 46.18 19.14 -30.00
C ASP A 255 47.15 20.07 -30.77
N GLU A 256 48.21 19.51 -31.38
CA GLU A 256 49.21 20.31 -32.10
C GLU A 256 48.74 20.71 -33.51
N GLN A 257 48.74 22.01 -33.78
CA GLN A 257 48.29 22.58 -35.05
C GLN A 257 49.17 22.14 -36.24
N ALA A 258 50.46 21.88 -35.99
CA ALA A 258 51.40 21.33 -36.99
C ALA A 258 51.04 19.90 -37.46
N ALA A 259 50.45 19.06 -36.59
CA ALA A 259 49.97 17.74 -36.97
C ALA A 259 48.66 17.81 -37.79
N LYS A 260 47.78 18.77 -37.45
CA LYS A 260 46.53 19.00 -38.21
C LYS A 260 46.83 19.51 -39.63
N GLU A 261 47.81 20.40 -39.77
CA GLU A 261 48.27 20.91 -41.07
C GLU A 261 49.07 19.86 -41.87
N GLY A 262 49.72 18.91 -41.18
CA GLY A 262 50.42 17.77 -41.78
C GLY A 262 49.53 16.61 -42.27
N GLY A 263 48.20 16.74 -42.14
CA GLY A 263 47.23 15.77 -42.68
C GLY A 263 46.76 14.67 -41.73
N GLU A 264 47.01 14.77 -40.41
CA GLU A 264 46.43 13.83 -39.45
C GLU A 264 44.92 14.06 -39.29
N MET A 265 44.12 13.10 -39.77
CA MET A 265 42.66 13.11 -39.59
C MET A 265 42.28 12.55 -38.23
N ALA A 266 41.17 13.05 -37.69
CA ALA A 266 40.60 12.56 -36.44
C ALA A 266 40.21 11.08 -36.58
N VAL A 267 40.55 10.27 -35.57
CA VAL A 267 40.18 8.85 -35.54
C VAL A 267 38.88 8.69 -34.77
N GLU A 268 37.85 8.18 -35.43
CA GLU A 268 36.57 7.86 -34.81
C GLU A 268 36.54 6.40 -34.34
N SER A 269 36.14 6.17 -33.10
CA SER A 269 35.87 4.82 -32.57
C SER A 269 34.50 4.78 -31.89
N SER A 270 33.83 3.64 -31.95
CA SER A 270 32.57 3.41 -31.23
C SER A 270 32.75 2.29 -30.22
N ASP A 271 32.50 2.59 -28.95
CA ASP A 271 32.69 1.69 -27.82
C ASP A 271 31.39 1.56 -27.00
N VAL A 272 31.24 0.46 -26.26
CA VAL A 272 30.11 0.22 -25.34
C VAL A 272 30.52 0.56 -23.92
N PHE A 273 29.64 1.24 -23.18
CA PHE A 273 29.86 1.55 -21.76
C PHE A 273 28.69 1.03 -20.90
N PHE A 274 29.01 0.65 -19.65
CA PHE A 274 28.04 0.17 -18.64
C PHE A 274 27.89 1.12 -17.45
N LYS A 275 28.82 2.06 -17.33
CA LYS A 275 28.88 3.07 -16.26
C LYS A 275 29.52 4.34 -16.79
N LEU A 276 29.05 5.49 -16.31
CA LEU A 276 29.72 6.77 -16.50
C LEU A 276 30.55 7.07 -15.26
N ASN A 277 31.83 7.36 -15.46
CA ASN A 277 32.69 7.77 -14.35
C ASN A 277 32.55 9.26 -14.12
N CYS A 278 32.41 9.68 -12.87
CA CYS A 278 32.51 11.07 -12.47
C CYS A 278 33.90 11.26 -11.85
N HIS A 279 34.77 11.98 -12.55
CA HIS A 279 36.08 12.36 -12.02
C HIS A 279 35.88 13.55 -11.07
N ILE A 280 36.59 13.54 -9.95
CA ILE A 280 36.45 14.56 -8.91
C ILE A 280 37.81 15.24 -8.71
N ASP A 281 37.93 16.43 -9.26
CA ASP A 281 39.10 17.29 -9.08
C ASP A 281 38.83 18.44 -8.12
N LYS A 282 39.87 19.24 -7.86
CA LYS A 282 39.81 20.42 -6.97
C LYS A 282 38.84 21.49 -7.45
N GLU A 283 38.48 21.51 -8.72
CA GLU A 283 37.61 22.51 -9.34
C GLU A 283 36.16 22.02 -9.46
N ILE A 284 35.93 20.72 -9.36
CA ILE A 284 34.65 20.08 -9.64
C ILE A 284 33.78 20.08 -8.37
N ASN A 285 32.61 20.74 -8.44
CA ASN A 285 31.63 20.82 -7.35
C ASN A 285 30.30 20.14 -7.69
N HIS A 286 30.00 19.99 -8.98
CA HIS A 286 28.77 19.41 -9.48
C HIS A 286 29.05 18.12 -10.25
N LEU A 287 28.10 17.19 -10.23
CA LEU A 287 28.19 15.92 -10.95
C LEU A 287 28.36 16.13 -12.47
N HIS A 288 27.68 17.13 -13.04
CA HIS A 288 27.70 17.41 -14.49
C HIS A 288 29.12 17.69 -14.98
N ASP A 289 29.85 18.59 -14.30
CA ASP A 289 31.24 18.92 -14.62
C ASP A 289 32.16 17.69 -14.52
N GLY A 290 31.93 16.83 -13.52
CA GLY A 290 32.71 15.61 -13.31
C GLY A 290 32.49 14.52 -14.36
N ILE A 291 31.28 14.45 -14.94
CA ILE A 291 31.00 13.59 -16.09
C ILE A 291 31.62 14.19 -17.34
N MET A 292 31.51 15.51 -17.54
CA MET A 292 32.11 16.18 -18.69
C MET A 292 33.63 15.99 -18.73
N ALA A 293 34.30 16.15 -17.58
CA ALA A 293 35.73 15.88 -17.44
C ALA A 293 36.10 14.42 -17.74
N SER A 294 35.22 13.46 -17.45
CA SER A 294 35.47 12.04 -17.76
C SER A 294 35.37 11.70 -19.26
N LEU A 295 34.63 12.51 -20.01
CA LEU A 295 34.40 12.31 -21.43
C LEU A 295 35.52 12.92 -22.29
N GLU A 296 36.38 13.74 -21.68
CA GLU A 296 37.52 14.39 -22.33
C GLU A 296 38.82 13.89 -21.68
N GLU A 297 39.49 12.98 -22.37
CA GLU A 297 40.73 12.38 -21.89
C GLU A 297 41.91 12.87 -22.74
N LYS A 298 43.01 13.26 -22.09
CA LYS A 298 44.27 13.58 -22.76
C LYS A 298 45.18 12.36 -22.73
N ILE A 299 45.62 11.92 -23.90
CA ILE A 299 46.43 10.72 -24.09
C ILE A 299 47.72 11.11 -24.79
N GLU A 300 48.86 10.67 -24.28
CA GLU A 300 50.14 10.78 -24.96
C GLU A 300 50.27 9.63 -25.97
N LYS A 301 50.43 9.97 -27.25
CA LYS A 301 50.67 9.00 -28.31
C LYS A 301 51.75 9.49 -29.24
N HIS A 302 52.49 8.55 -29.80
CA HIS A 302 53.47 8.82 -30.83
C HIS A 302 52.75 9.25 -32.13
N SER A 303 52.99 10.49 -32.57
CA SER A 303 52.45 11.04 -33.81
C SER A 303 53.32 10.59 -34.99
N PRO A 304 52.76 9.85 -35.97
CA PRO A 304 53.52 9.44 -37.16
C PRO A 304 53.90 10.62 -38.06
N THR A 305 53.22 11.76 -37.97
CA THR A 305 53.49 12.96 -38.78
C THR A 305 54.56 13.85 -38.15
N LEU A 306 54.61 13.92 -36.81
CA LEU A 306 55.58 14.73 -36.07
C LEU A 306 56.80 13.92 -35.57
N ASP A 307 56.78 12.59 -35.72
CA ASP A 307 57.80 11.64 -35.26
C ASP A 307 58.21 11.83 -33.78
N ARG A 308 57.24 12.21 -32.95
CA ARG A 308 57.41 12.44 -31.51
C ARG A 308 56.11 12.17 -30.75
N ASP A 309 56.23 11.98 -29.44
CA ASP A 309 55.07 11.85 -28.58
C ASP A 309 54.36 13.20 -28.47
N ALA A 310 53.10 13.23 -28.91
CA ALA A 310 52.24 14.39 -28.89
C ALA A 310 51.01 14.12 -28.01
N ILE A 311 50.40 15.20 -27.52
CA ILE A 311 49.19 15.12 -26.71
C ILE A 311 47.99 15.06 -27.66
N TYR A 312 47.21 13.98 -27.54
CA TYR A 312 45.94 13.80 -28.22
C TYR A 312 44.79 14.00 -27.24
N THR A 313 43.78 14.76 -27.63
CA THR A 313 42.53 14.88 -26.88
C THR A 313 41.50 13.91 -27.47
N LYS A 314 41.08 12.93 -26.65
CA LYS A 314 39.97 12.03 -26.96
C LYS A 314 38.68 12.64 -26.42
N LYS A 315 37.81 13.11 -27.32
CA LYS A 315 36.47 13.60 -26.97
C LYS A 315 35.46 12.50 -27.20
N THR A 316 34.84 12.06 -26.11
CA THR A 316 33.84 11.00 -26.11
C THR A 316 32.45 11.63 -26.00
N ARG A 317 31.49 11.19 -26.81
CA ARG A 317 30.09 11.63 -26.77
C ARG A 317 29.16 10.43 -26.87
N ILE A 318 28.05 10.47 -26.16
CA ILE A 318 27.12 9.34 -26.07
C ILE A 318 26.26 9.27 -27.34
N SER A 319 26.27 8.12 -28.01
CA SER A 319 25.47 7.86 -29.23
C SER A 319 24.19 7.06 -28.95
N ARG A 320 24.17 6.23 -27.89
CA ARG A 320 22.96 5.52 -27.41
C ARG A 320 22.89 5.55 -25.89
N LEU A 321 21.71 5.83 -25.37
CA LEU A 321 21.44 5.96 -23.94
C LEU A 321 20.71 4.72 -23.36
N PRO A 322 21.19 4.11 -22.27
CA PRO A 322 20.53 2.97 -21.64
C PRO A 322 19.29 3.39 -20.86
N LYS A 323 18.33 2.47 -20.65
CA LYS A 323 17.19 2.72 -19.74
C LYS A 323 17.65 2.96 -18.30
N TYR A 324 18.67 2.23 -17.84
CA TYR A 324 19.28 2.40 -16.52
C TYR A 324 20.71 2.90 -16.67
N LEU A 325 20.98 4.10 -16.15
CA LEU A 325 22.28 4.73 -16.21
C LEU A 325 22.97 4.62 -14.85
N THR A 326 24.11 3.95 -14.81
CA THR A 326 24.95 3.86 -13.62
C THR A 326 26.01 4.96 -13.67
N VAL A 327 26.10 5.78 -12.63
CA VAL A 327 27.14 6.81 -12.49
C VAL A 327 28.01 6.47 -11.28
N HIS A 328 29.31 6.35 -11.50
CA HIS A 328 30.29 6.00 -10.48
C HIS A 328 31.18 7.20 -10.16
N PHE A 329 31.20 7.62 -8.90
CA PHE A 329 32.15 8.63 -8.43
C PHE A 329 33.51 8.00 -8.16
N VAL A 330 34.53 8.41 -8.93
CA VAL A 330 35.90 7.92 -8.78
C VAL A 330 36.56 8.60 -7.57
N ARG A 331 36.08 8.27 -6.36
CA ARG A 331 36.56 8.86 -5.10
C ARG A 331 37.80 8.19 -4.57
N PHE A 332 38.01 6.91 -4.87
CA PHE A 332 39.16 6.19 -4.35
C PHE A 332 40.34 6.31 -5.31
N PHE A 333 41.47 6.72 -4.78
CA PHE A 333 42.71 6.82 -5.54
C PHE A 333 43.89 6.32 -4.71
N TRP A 334 44.94 5.86 -5.39
CA TRP A 334 46.17 5.46 -4.73
C TRP A 334 47.04 6.69 -4.46
N LYS A 335 47.22 7.04 -3.19
CA LYS A 335 48.11 8.14 -2.82
C LYS A 335 49.55 7.64 -2.75
N ARG A 336 50.35 7.95 -3.78
CA ARG A 336 51.75 7.50 -3.94
C ARG A 336 52.65 7.93 -2.76
N GLU A 337 52.42 9.10 -2.18
CA GLU A 337 53.20 9.59 -1.02
C GLU A 337 53.04 8.71 0.22
N SER A 338 51.80 8.26 0.51
CA SER A 338 51.50 7.48 1.71
C SER A 338 51.43 5.98 1.44
N GLN A 339 51.55 5.54 0.18
CA GLN A 339 51.37 4.15 -0.28
C GLN A 339 50.10 3.51 0.30
N LYS A 340 49.00 4.29 0.29
CA LYS A 340 47.69 3.90 0.84
C LYS A 340 46.59 4.34 -0.13
N LYS A 341 45.53 3.54 -0.22
CA LYS A 341 44.28 3.92 -0.89
C LYS A 341 43.61 5.01 -0.04
N ALA A 342 43.35 6.16 -0.65
CA ALA A 342 42.73 7.30 0.00
C ALA A 342 41.43 7.65 -0.70
N LYS A 343 40.48 8.23 0.04
CA LYS A 343 39.19 8.67 -0.48
C LYS A 343 39.14 10.19 -0.62
N ILE A 344 38.61 10.66 -1.74
CA ILE A 344 38.30 12.08 -1.98
C ILE A 344 37.01 12.42 -1.23
N MET A 345 37.15 13.21 -0.16
CA MET A 345 36.05 13.61 0.74
C MET A 345 35.35 14.90 0.31
N ARG A 346 35.68 15.43 -0.88
CA ARG A 346 35.08 16.65 -1.43
C ARG A 346 33.58 16.49 -1.61
N LYS A 347 32.85 17.56 -1.30
CA LYS A 347 31.41 17.65 -1.57
C LYS A 347 31.18 17.77 -3.08
N VAL A 348 30.42 16.86 -3.65
CA VAL A 348 29.98 16.90 -5.05
C VAL A 348 28.48 16.75 -5.07
N THR A 349 27.77 17.79 -5.49
CA THR A 349 26.31 17.77 -5.55
C THR A 349 25.85 17.01 -6.79
N PHE A 350 24.84 16.16 -6.62
CA PHE A 350 24.19 15.45 -7.71
C PHE A 350 22.70 15.80 -7.70
N PRO A 351 22.08 16.06 -8.86
CA PRO A 351 20.67 16.39 -8.92
C PRO A 351 19.82 15.11 -8.81
N GLN A 352 18.57 15.25 -8.34
CA GLN A 352 17.61 14.14 -8.37
C GLN A 352 17.20 13.79 -9.80
N GLU A 353 17.17 14.79 -10.69
CA GLU A 353 16.95 14.59 -12.12
C GLU A 353 18.15 15.10 -12.90
N ILE A 354 18.71 14.28 -13.78
CA ILE A 354 19.85 14.64 -14.61
C ILE A 354 19.42 14.75 -16.07
N ASP A 355 19.84 15.84 -16.70
CA ASP A 355 19.78 16.03 -18.15
C ASP A 355 21.11 15.58 -18.74
N VAL A 356 21.07 14.56 -19.60
CA VAL A 356 22.28 14.02 -20.25
C VAL A 356 22.42 14.47 -21.70
N VAL A 357 21.50 15.31 -22.20
CA VAL A 357 21.51 15.77 -23.59
C VAL A 357 22.84 16.44 -23.93
N ASP A 358 23.44 17.20 -23.01
CA ASP A 358 24.72 17.87 -23.21
C ASP A 358 25.87 16.91 -23.56
N PHE A 359 25.84 15.70 -23.00
CA PHE A 359 26.86 14.65 -23.19
C PHE A 359 26.67 13.83 -24.48
N CYS A 360 25.54 14.01 -25.17
CA CYS A 360 25.18 13.23 -26.36
C CYS A 360 25.81 13.79 -27.65
N THR A 361 25.84 12.96 -28.71
CA THR A 361 26.18 13.40 -30.08
C THR A 361 25.14 14.38 -30.61
N ASP A 362 25.52 15.23 -31.56
CA ASP A 362 24.61 16.24 -32.13
C ASP A 362 23.40 15.63 -32.86
N GLU A 363 23.57 14.42 -33.42
CA GLU A 363 22.49 13.64 -34.02
C GLU A 363 21.46 13.23 -32.97
N LEU A 364 21.92 12.65 -31.85
CA LEU A 364 21.04 12.22 -30.77
C LEU A 364 20.39 13.44 -30.06
N LYS A 365 21.13 14.55 -29.89
CA LYS A 365 20.60 15.80 -29.34
C LYS A 365 19.38 16.30 -30.13
N LYS A 366 19.45 16.33 -31.46
CA LYS A 366 18.33 16.76 -32.32
C LYS A 366 17.08 15.90 -32.14
N GLN A 367 17.25 14.61 -31.84
CA GLN A 367 16.14 13.70 -31.58
C GLN A 367 15.55 13.85 -30.18
N LEU A 368 16.38 14.12 -29.17
CA LEU A 368 15.95 14.18 -27.76
C LEU A 368 15.37 15.52 -27.33
N ILE A 369 15.85 16.65 -27.88
CA ILE A 369 15.43 18.01 -27.46
C ILE A 369 13.91 18.22 -27.56
N PRO A 370 13.22 17.90 -28.68
CA PRO A 370 11.78 18.11 -28.80
C PRO A 370 10.98 17.33 -27.76
N VAL A 371 11.37 16.07 -27.52
CA VAL A 371 10.72 15.19 -26.53
C VAL A 371 10.97 15.72 -25.11
N ARG A 372 12.21 16.10 -24.80
CA ARG A 372 12.60 16.64 -23.49
C ARG A 372 11.81 17.91 -23.14
N ASP A 373 11.77 18.86 -24.06
CA ASP A 373 11.17 20.17 -23.80
C ASP A 373 9.67 20.02 -23.58
N LYS A 374 9.00 19.15 -24.36
CA LYS A 374 7.59 18.81 -24.15
C LYS A 374 7.36 18.09 -22.81
N VAL A 375 8.23 17.16 -22.39
CA VAL A 375 8.12 16.52 -21.06
C VAL A 375 8.23 17.56 -19.94
N ARG A 376 9.11 18.55 -20.07
CA ARG A 376 9.24 19.64 -19.09
C ARG A 376 8.00 20.53 -19.05
N GLU A 377 7.44 20.87 -20.22
CA GLU A 377 6.18 21.62 -20.30
C GLU A 377 5.04 20.89 -19.60
N ILE A 378 4.84 19.60 -19.92
CA ILE A 378 3.77 18.78 -19.31
C ILE A 378 3.88 18.76 -17.78
N ARG A 379 5.10 18.56 -17.26
CA ARG A 379 5.34 18.56 -15.81
C ARG A 379 5.10 19.91 -15.17
N LYS A 380 5.46 21.00 -15.85
CA LYS A 380 5.20 22.36 -15.38
C LYS A 380 3.69 22.62 -15.33
N ASP A 381 2.97 22.24 -16.38
CA ASP A 381 1.51 22.38 -16.45
C ASP A 381 0.81 21.54 -15.36
N GLU A 382 1.28 20.32 -15.10
CA GLU A 382 0.79 19.49 -13.98
C GLU A 382 0.98 20.15 -12.62
N GLN A 383 2.15 20.74 -12.37
CA GLN A 383 2.45 21.44 -11.12
C GLN A 383 1.63 22.73 -10.99
N ASP A 384 1.49 23.50 -12.07
CA ASP A 384 0.74 24.75 -12.07
C ASP A 384 -0.77 24.49 -11.91
N MET A 385 -1.31 23.42 -12.50
CA MET A 385 -2.65 22.91 -12.21
C MET A 385 -2.80 22.56 -10.72
N GLU A 386 -1.89 21.77 -10.14
CA GLU A 386 -1.99 21.40 -8.71
C GLU A 386 -1.91 22.63 -7.78
N ARG A 387 -1.06 23.61 -8.12
CA ARG A 387 -1.00 24.90 -7.41
C ARG A 387 -2.30 25.68 -7.54
N ALA A 388 -2.90 25.71 -8.74
CA ALA A 388 -4.20 26.33 -8.97
C ALA A 388 -5.30 25.66 -8.13
N ARG A 389 -5.32 24.33 -8.05
CA ARG A 389 -6.24 23.58 -7.17
C ARG A 389 -6.07 23.95 -5.70
N LYS A 390 -4.83 24.01 -5.21
CA LYS A 390 -4.54 24.43 -3.83
C LYS A 390 -5.02 25.85 -3.57
N ARG A 391 -4.82 26.76 -4.53
CA ARG A 391 -5.32 28.16 -4.45
C ARG A 391 -6.85 28.20 -4.43
N GLN A 392 -7.54 27.47 -5.30
CA GLN A 392 -9.01 27.40 -5.33
C GLN A 392 -9.59 26.81 -4.03
N LYS A 393 -8.97 25.76 -3.46
CA LYS A 393 -9.40 25.19 -2.17
C LYS A 393 -9.22 26.17 -1.00
N ILE A 394 -8.13 26.94 -0.99
CA ILE A 394 -7.88 27.96 0.03
C ILE A 394 -8.85 29.14 -0.14
N ALA A 395 -9.09 29.59 -1.37
CA ALA A 395 -10.04 30.68 -1.67
C ALA A 395 -11.47 30.32 -1.25
N HIS A 396 -11.94 29.12 -1.60
CA HIS A 396 -13.25 28.64 -1.19
C HIS A 396 -13.38 28.50 0.34
N LYS A 397 -12.33 28.05 1.02
CA LYS A 397 -12.33 27.99 2.50
C LYS A 397 -12.44 29.38 3.12
N ARG A 398 -11.73 30.37 2.59
CA ARG A 398 -11.81 31.77 3.04
C ARG A 398 -13.20 32.37 2.81
N GLU A 399 -13.80 32.15 1.64
CA GLU A 399 -15.17 32.61 1.39
C GLU A 399 -16.20 31.97 2.32
N GLN A 400 -15.99 30.70 2.71
CA GLN A 400 -16.85 30.04 3.69
C GLN A 400 -16.69 30.63 5.09
N GLU A 401 -15.46 30.94 5.50
CA GLU A 401 -15.16 31.60 6.77
C GLU A 401 -15.76 33.02 6.80
N GLU A 402 -15.63 33.81 5.71
CA GLU A 402 -16.25 35.13 5.58
C GLU A 402 -17.80 35.07 5.62
N LYS A 403 -18.41 34.10 4.94
CA LYS A 403 -19.88 33.88 4.98
C LYS A 403 -20.37 33.42 6.35
N GLU A 404 -19.55 32.72 7.14
CA GLU A 404 -19.86 32.35 8.53
C GLU A 404 -19.71 33.54 9.48
N GLU A 405 -18.72 34.41 9.28
CA GLU A 405 -18.55 35.66 10.04
C GLU A 405 -19.66 36.68 9.73
N ASP A 406 -20.09 36.82 8.48
CA ASP A 406 -21.23 37.66 8.09
C ASP A 406 -22.55 37.15 8.68
N ARG A 407 -22.73 35.83 8.80
CA ARG A 407 -23.89 35.24 9.49
C ARG A 407 -23.84 35.39 11.00
N ALA A 408 -22.65 35.49 11.59
CA ALA A 408 -22.48 35.69 13.03
C ALA A 408 -22.65 37.16 13.46
N SER A 409 -22.55 38.11 12.52
CA SER A 409 -22.62 39.55 12.79
C SER A 409 -23.97 40.23 12.49
N GLU A 410 -24.98 39.51 12.00
CA GLU A 410 -26.34 40.07 11.83
C GLU A 410 -26.99 40.41 13.19
N PRO A 411 -27.28 41.69 13.51
CA PRO A 411 -28.00 42.05 14.73
C PRO A 411 -29.50 41.80 14.57
N LEU A 412 -30.10 41.16 15.57
CA LEU A 412 -31.49 40.70 15.67
C LEU A 412 -32.61 41.77 15.59
N GLN A 413 -32.34 42.99 15.09
CA GLN A 413 -33.29 44.11 15.12
C GLN A 413 -33.83 44.59 13.76
N LYS A 414 -33.43 44.01 12.62
CA LYS A 414 -33.94 44.46 11.29
C LYS A 414 -34.92 43.50 10.60
N LYS A 415 -35.59 42.61 11.34
CA LYS A 415 -36.73 41.82 10.82
C LYS A 415 -38.12 42.45 11.08
N LYS A 416 -38.18 43.67 11.65
CA LYS A 416 -39.45 44.37 11.94
C LYS A 416 -39.60 45.76 11.30
N MET A 417 -38.67 46.22 10.46
CA MET A 417 -38.78 47.51 9.78
C MET A 417 -38.21 47.41 8.36
N ALA A 418 -38.91 46.70 7.48
CA ALA A 418 -38.71 46.79 6.03
C ALA A 418 -40.03 46.53 5.25
N GLU A 419 -41.17 46.81 5.88
CA GLU A 419 -42.42 47.14 5.18
C GLU A 419 -42.62 48.66 5.31
N SER A 420 -41.93 49.43 4.46
CA SER A 420 -42.31 50.77 3.99
C SER A 420 -41.11 51.53 3.42
N ALA A 421 -41.38 52.29 2.35
CA ALA A 421 -40.54 53.26 1.66
C ALA A 421 -39.80 52.77 0.40
N THR A 422 -40.46 53.08 -0.71
CA THR A 422 -40.02 53.17 -2.11
C THR A 422 -38.93 54.22 -2.37
N ASP A 423 -38.05 53.87 -3.32
CA ASP A 423 -37.48 54.68 -4.42
C ASP A 423 -36.49 55.85 -4.12
N LYS A 424 -35.19 55.63 -4.41
CA LYS A 424 -34.33 56.38 -5.39
C LYS A 424 -32.81 56.33 -5.10
N SER A 425 -32.09 55.75 -6.06
CA SER A 425 -30.78 56.15 -6.66
C SER A 425 -29.50 56.30 -5.82
N ARG A 426 -28.42 55.54 -6.14
CA ARG A 426 -27.29 55.97 -7.02
C ARG A 426 -26.08 55.01 -6.96
N ASP A 427 -25.70 54.54 -8.15
CA ASP A 427 -24.37 54.20 -8.68
C ASP A 427 -23.19 53.87 -7.75
N LYS A 428 -22.62 52.67 -7.97
CA LYS A 428 -21.16 52.46 -8.10
C LYS A 428 -20.89 51.23 -9.00
N PRO A 429 -19.74 51.23 -9.72
CA PRO A 429 -19.59 50.56 -11.00
C PRO A 429 -19.30 49.06 -10.86
N GLU A 430 -19.86 48.28 -11.77
CA GLU A 430 -19.48 46.89 -12.05
C GLU A 430 -18.04 46.86 -12.56
N ASP A 431 -17.13 46.26 -11.78
CA ASP A 431 -15.85 45.79 -12.30
C ASP A 431 -16.10 44.46 -13.01
N LYS A 432 -16.35 44.55 -14.32
CA LYS A 432 -16.48 43.42 -15.23
C LYS A 432 -15.08 42.91 -15.58
N ASP A 433 -14.44 42.14 -14.70
CA ASP A 433 -13.28 41.31 -15.07
C ASP A 433 -12.97 40.18 -14.07
N ALA A 434 -14.01 39.61 -13.47
CA ALA A 434 -13.93 38.28 -12.91
C ALA A 434 -15.24 37.56 -13.21
N ALA A 435 -15.23 36.67 -14.21
CA ALA A 435 -16.24 35.63 -14.27
C ALA A 435 -16.24 34.93 -12.90
N PRO A 436 -17.40 34.67 -12.27
CA PRO A 436 -17.42 33.87 -11.06
C PRO A 436 -16.85 32.50 -11.45
N GLU A 437 -15.62 32.20 -11.02
CA GLU A 437 -15.05 30.87 -11.17
C GLU A 437 -15.96 29.93 -10.38
N VAL A 438 -16.87 29.27 -11.10
CA VAL A 438 -17.73 28.24 -10.54
C VAL A 438 -16.82 27.21 -9.90
N PHE A 439 -16.98 26.98 -8.60
CA PHE A 439 -16.23 25.96 -7.88
C PHE A 439 -16.49 24.60 -8.54
N LYS A 440 -15.54 24.16 -9.38
CA LYS A 440 -15.60 22.86 -10.05
C LYS A 440 -15.49 21.78 -9.00
N SER A 441 -16.34 20.76 -9.10
CA SER A 441 -16.28 19.62 -8.18
C SER A 441 -14.96 18.86 -8.33
N ASP A 442 -14.50 18.15 -7.28
CA ASP A 442 -13.25 17.38 -7.33
C ASP A 442 -13.24 16.37 -8.51
N ALA A 443 -14.41 15.86 -8.92
CA ALA A 443 -14.55 14.94 -10.04
C ALA A 443 -14.41 15.61 -11.43
N GLU A 444 -14.91 16.83 -11.61
CA GLU A 444 -14.78 17.58 -12.87
C GLU A 444 -13.35 18.05 -13.09
N TYR A 445 -12.66 18.46 -12.02
CA TYR A 445 -11.25 18.82 -12.06
C TYR A 445 -10.36 17.61 -12.40
N GLU A 446 -10.65 16.44 -11.82
CA GLU A 446 -9.93 15.20 -12.13
C GLU A 446 -10.17 14.75 -13.57
N ALA A 447 -11.38 14.93 -14.10
CA ALA A 447 -11.71 14.63 -15.50
C ALA A 447 -11.00 15.59 -16.49
N GLU A 448 -10.97 16.89 -16.20
CA GLU A 448 -10.25 17.90 -16.99
C GLU A 448 -8.74 17.65 -16.96
N LYS A 449 -8.17 17.42 -15.76
CA LYS A 449 -6.75 17.05 -15.58
C LYS A 449 -6.42 15.79 -16.40
N ALA A 450 -7.26 14.77 -16.36
CA ALA A 450 -7.06 13.53 -17.11
C ALA A 450 -7.14 13.73 -18.63
N ALA A 451 -8.05 14.57 -19.11
CA ALA A 451 -8.19 14.89 -20.54
C ALA A 451 -6.98 15.68 -21.07
N THR A 452 -6.53 16.70 -20.35
CA THR A 452 -5.33 17.49 -20.70
C THR A 452 -4.08 16.61 -20.69
N LEU A 453 -3.94 15.74 -19.68
CA LEU A 453 -2.85 14.75 -19.61
C LEU A 453 -2.87 13.79 -20.80
N LEU A 454 -4.04 13.33 -21.23
CA LEU A 454 -4.18 12.40 -22.33
C LEU A 454 -3.78 13.07 -23.66
N GLN A 455 -4.26 14.29 -23.91
CA GLN A 455 -3.89 15.07 -25.08
C GLN A 455 -2.38 15.34 -25.10
N ALA A 456 -1.81 15.76 -23.97
CA ALA A 456 -0.39 16.02 -23.86
C ALA A 456 0.46 14.75 -24.06
N LYS A 457 -0.01 13.59 -23.60
CA LYS A 457 0.62 12.29 -23.85
C LYS A 457 0.55 11.87 -25.32
N GLN A 458 -0.54 12.19 -26.03
CA GLN A 458 -0.67 11.96 -27.47
C GLN A 458 0.31 12.82 -28.27
N GLU A 459 0.38 14.11 -27.95
CA GLU A 459 1.34 15.04 -28.56
C GLU A 459 2.79 14.58 -28.30
N LEU A 460 3.08 14.18 -27.06
CA LEU A 460 4.40 13.66 -26.69
C LEU A 460 4.76 12.41 -27.50
N PHE A 461 3.83 11.47 -27.67
CA PHE A 461 4.07 10.26 -28.46
C PHE A 461 4.35 10.58 -29.94
N SER A 462 3.65 11.56 -30.51
CA SER A 462 3.88 11.98 -31.91
C SER A 462 5.25 12.61 -32.15
N LEU A 463 5.89 13.13 -31.10
CA LEU A 463 7.25 13.73 -31.16
C LEU A 463 8.36 12.69 -30.98
N ILE A 464 8.05 11.47 -30.52
CA ILE A 464 9.05 10.41 -30.36
C ILE A 464 9.45 9.90 -31.75
N ASN A 465 10.75 9.93 -32.05
CA ASN A 465 11.28 9.40 -33.29
C ASN A 465 10.96 7.89 -33.42
N GLU A 466 10.50 7.46 -34.60
CA GLU A 466 10.08 6.07 -34.86
C GLU A 466 11.20 5.04 -34.59
N ASP A 467 12.47 5.39 -34.80
CA ASP A 467 13.59 4.46 -34.59
C ASP A 467 13.93 4.30 -33.10
N LEU A 468 13.79 5.37 -32.30
CA LEU A 468 13.87 5.29 -30.84
C LEU A 468 12.59 4.69 -30.22
N ALA A 469 11.46 4.79 -30.90
CA ALA A 469 10.21 4.19 -30.47
C ALA A 469 10.25 2.66 -30.54
N LYS A 470 10.87 2.11 -31.59
CA LYS A 470 11.05 0.66 -31.84
C LYS A 470 11.93 -0.02 -30.78
N ASP A 471 12.91 0.69 -30.21
CA ASP A 471 13.75 0.17 -29.14
C ASP A 471 13.15 0.51 -27.77
N GLU A 472 12.45 -0.42 -27.14
CA GLU A 472 11.89 -0.24 -25.79
C GLU A 472 12.96 -0.08 -24.69
N SER A 473 14.21 -0.41 -25.00
CA SER A 473 15.31 -0.44 -24.03
C SER A 473 16.18 0.81 -24.00
N THR A 474 15.95 1.75 -24.93
CA THR A 474 16.67 3.03 -25.01
C THR A 474 15.94 4.17 -24.31
N ASN A 475 16.67 5.16 -23.80
CA ASN A 475 16.05 6.40 -23.31
C ASN A 475 15.62 7.28 -24.49
N LYS A 476 14.36 7.72 -24.51
CA LYS A 476 13.77 8.49 -25.61
C LYS A 476 13.65 10.00 -25.33
N CYS A 477 13.93 10.46 -24.10
CA CYS A 477 13.83 11.90 -23.74
C CYS A 477 15.13 12.53 -23.22
N GLY A 478 16.17 11.73 -22.92
CA GLY A 478 17.44 12.24 -22.41
C GLY A 478 17.42 12.73 -20.95
N LEU A 479 16.28 12.56 -20.27
CA LEU A 479 16.14 12.84 -18.85
C LEU A 479 16.17 11.53 -18.05
N TYR A 480 16.80 11.60 -16.89
CA TYR A 480 16.83 10.51 -15.93
C TYR A 480 16.46 10.97 -14.54
N GLU A 481 15.85 10.06 -13.78
CA GLU A 481 15.49 10.23 -12.39
C GLU A 481 16.34 9.33 -11.50
N LEU A 482 16.85 9.87 -10.39
CA LEU A 482 17.64 9.15 -9.41
C LEU A 482 16.74 8.16 -8.66
N ARG A 483 17.15 6.89 -8.64
CA ARG A 483 16.39 5.81 -7.99
C ARG A 483 17.17 5.07 -6.91
N GLY A 484 18.50 4.99 -7.03
CA GLY A 484 19.34 4.31 -6.05
C GLY A 484 20.65 5.07 -5.81
N VAL A 485 21.11 5.08 -4.56
CA VAL A 485 22.38 5.68 -4.14
C VAL A 485 23.11 4.72 -3.22
N ILE A 486 24.29 4.27 -3.63
CA ILE A 486 25.24 3.57 -2.76
C ILE A 486 26.16 4.61 -2.14
N THR A 487 26.25 4.58 -0.82
CA THR A 487 27.08 5.50 -0.05
C THR A 487 28.16 4.74 0.68
N HIS A 488 29.28 5.43 0.91
CA HIS A 488 30.37 4.94 1.73
C HIS A 488 30.71 5.96 2.82
N GLN A 489 30.81 5.50 4.06
CA GLN A 489 31.31 6.27 5.20
C GLN A 489 32.69 5.73 5.59
N GLY A 490 33.69 6.60 5.73
CA GLY A 490 35.07 6.20 6.07
C GLY A 490 36.11 6.78 5.11
N ALA A 491 37.38 6.69 5.51
CA ALA A 491 38.51 7.35 4.85
C ALA A 491 39.25 6.49 3.79
N SER A 492 39.06 5.17 3.82
CA SER A 492 39.66 4.21 2.87
C SER A 492 38.55 3.37 2.21
N ALA A 493 38.87 2.56 1.19
CA ALA A 493 37.95 1.53 0.70
C ALA A 493 38.02 0.24 1.53
N ASP A 494 39.17 0.00 2.18
CA ASP A 494 39.44 -1.20 2.97
C ASP A 494 38.85 -1.12 4.38
N SER A 495 38.31 0.05 4.76
CA SER A 495 37.66 0.29 6.03
C SER A 495 36.55 1.33 5.88
N GLY A 496 35.42 1.07 6.54
CA GLY A 496 34.29 1.97 6.54
C GLY A 496 32.98 1.22 6.52
N HIS A 497 31.91 1.89 6.11
CA HIS A 497 30.59 1.30 6.08
C HIS A 497 29.81 1.71 4.83
N TYR A 498 29.31 0.73 4.09
CA TYR A 498 28.49 0.96 2.91
C TYR A 498 27.01 0.87 3.28
N THR A 499 26.21 1.80 2.78
CA THR A 499 24.75 1.75 2.92
C THR A 499 24.08 2.14 1.61
N ALA A 500 22.89 1.59 1.35
CA ALA A 500 22.12 1.88 0.15
C ALA A 500 20.88 2.72 0.47
N TYR A 501 20.59 3.71 -0.35
CA TYR A 501 19.36 4.48 -0.34
C TYR A 501 18.60 4.18 -1.63
N VAL A 502 17.32 3.84 -1.52
CA VAL A 502 16.51 3.39 -2.65
C VAL A 502 15.18 4.13 -2.64
N LYS A 503 14.81 4.77 -3.75
CA LYS A 503 13.56 5.53 -3.85
C LYS A 503 12.36 4.59 -3.70
N LYS A 504 11.42 4.95 -2.83
CA LYS A 504 10.19 4.18 -2.61
C LYS A 504 9.35 4.23 -3.88
N GLN A 505 9.04 3.06 -4.44
CA GLN A 505 8.22 2.98 -5.64
C GLN A 505 6.73 3.10 -5.26
N GLY A 506 5.93 3.75 -6.12
CA GLY A 506 4.49 3.96 -5.89
C GLY A 506 3.70 2.66 -5.73
N LYS A 507 2.58 2.74 -4.98
CA LYS A 507 1.73 1.60 -4.60
C LYS A 507 1.13 0.93 -5.84
N VAL A 508 1.25 -0.39 -6.01
CA VAL A 508 0.59 -1.10 -7.11
C VAL A 508 -0.79 -1.54 -6.62
N VAL A 509 -1.84 -0.82 -7.02
CA VAL A 509 -3.24 -1.17 -6.72
C VAL A 509 -3.91 -1.54 -8.04
N ASP A 510 -4.52 -2.72 -8.15
CA ASP A 510 -5.19 -3.22 -9.36
C ASP A 510 -4.27 -3.27 -10.61
N GLY A 511 -3.00 -3.61 -10.43
CA GLY A 511 -2.02 -3.66 -11.52
C GLY A 511 -1.55 -2.29 -12.02
N LYS A 512 -2.01 -1.18 -11.43
CA LYS A 512 -1.58 0.19 -11.74
C LYS A 512 -0.82 0.82 -10.58
N ARG A 513 0.31 1.44 -10.88
CA ARG A 513 1.18 2.10 -9.90
C ARG A 513 0.65 3.51 -9.58
N ARG A 514 0.26 3.76 -8.33
CA ARG A 514 -0.13 5.10 -7.81
C ARG A 514 1.08 6.04 -7.75
N GLU A 515 0.80 7.34 -7.64
CA GLU A 515 1.81 8.41 -7.47
C GLU A 515 2.80 8.07 -6.34
N GLU A 516 4.08 8.39 -6.56
CA GLU A 516 5.17 8.10 -5.64
C GLU A 516 5.16 9.10 -4.47
N ASP A 517 5.22 8.61 -3.23
CA ASP A 517 5.23 9.44 -2.01
C ASP A 517 6.51 10.31 -1.88
N GLY A 518 7.50 10.15 -2.77
CA GLY A 518 8.77 10.89 -2.77
C GLY A 518 9.79 10.44 -1.71
N ASN A 519 9.40 9.57 -0.79
CA ASN A 519 10.28 9.03 0.27
C ASN A 519 11.28 7.98 -0.23
N TRP A 520 12.30 7.73 0.58
CA TRP A 520 13.40 6.80 0.31
C TRP A 520 13.53 5.75 1.41
N TRP A 521 13.93 4.54 1.05
CA TRP A 521 14.36 3.50 1.96
C TRP A 521 15.86 3.57 2.16
N TRP A 522 16.29 3.67 3.41
CA TRP A 522 17.68 3.55 3.82
C TRP A 522 17.96 2.14 4.33
N PHE A 523 18.76 1.39 3.58
CA PHE A 523 19.23 0.05 3.89
C PHE A 523 20.61 0.12 4.55
N ASN A 524 20.61 -0.06 5.87
CA ASN A 524 21.81 -0.20 6.68
C ASN A 524 21.92 -1.67 7.13
N ASP A 525 22.44 -2.50 6.24
CA ASP A 525 22.45 -3.96 6.37
C ASP A 525 21.04 -4.52 6.68
N GLU A 526 20.84 -5.07 7.87
CA GLU A 526 19.57 -5.65 8.33
C GLU A 526 18.56 -4.57 8.75
N LYS A 527 19.03 -3.38 9.11
CA LYS A 527 18.16 -2.29 9.56
C LYS A 527 17.70 -1.47 8.37
N VAL A 528 16.40 -1.45 8.15
CA VAL A 528 15.76 -0.67 7.07
C VAL A 528 14.93 0.44 7.69
N SER A 529 15.15 1.67 7.23
CA SER A 529 14.49 2.89 7.74
C SER A 529 13.92 3.70 6.60
N GLU A 530 12.85 4.45 6.81
CA GLU A 530 12.33 5.43 5.83
C GLU A 530 12.97 6.80 6.06
N VAL A 531 13.40 7.47 4.99
CA VAL A 531 14.01 8.81 5.03
C VAL A 531 13.40 9.71 3.94
N PRO A 532 13.25 11.02 4.20
CA PRO A 532 12.75 11.96 3.19
C PRO A 532 13.82 12.25 2.12
N ALA A 533 13.38 12.82 0.99
CA ALA A 533 14.27 13.15 -0.14
C ALA A 533 15.37 14.17 0.21
N GLU A 534 15.11 15.08 1.17
CA GLU A 534 16.09 16.07 1.65
C GLU A 534 17.36 15.42 2.21
N ASN A 535 17.23 14.24 2.84
CA ASN A 535 18.38 13.51 3.37
C ASN A 535 19.32 13.06 2.26
N ILE A 536 18.82 12.82 1.05
CA ILE A 536 19.64 12.38 -0.09
C ILE A 536 20.59 13.48 -0.56
N GLU A 537 20.20 14.74 -0.47
CA GLU A 537 21.04 15.89 -0.83
C GLU A 537 22.26 16.03 0.09
N THR A 538 22.11 15.60 1.36
CA THR A 538 23.21 15.57 2.34
C THR A 538 24.30 14.56 2.00
N LEU A 539 23.99 13.56 1.14
CA LEU A 539 24.92 12.52 0.70
C LEU A 539 25.93 13.02 -0.35
N SER A 540 25.86 14.30 -0.73
CA SER A 540 26.86 14.97 -1.58
C SER A 540 28.28 14.95 -0.98
N GLY A 541 28.41 14.69 0.33
CA GLY A 541 29.67 14.54 1.05
C GLY A 541 30.14 15.83 1.71
N GLY A 542 31.45 15.97 1.92
CA GLY A 542 32.05 17.13 2.61
C GLY A 542 32.51 16.84 4.04
N GLY A 543 33.12 15.68 4.28
CA GLY A 543 33.61 15.26 5.60
C GLY A 543 33.60 13.74 5.73
N GLU A 544 33.68 13.22 6.96
CA GLU A 544 33.64 11.78 7.29
C GLU A 544 32.22 11.17 7.28
N SER A 545 31.22 11.93 6.85
CA SER A 545 29.83 11.46 6.71
C SER A 545 29.64 10.52 5.52
N HIS A 546 28.45 9.92 5.41
CA HIS A 546 28.06 9.13 4.25
C HIS A 546 28.15 9.98 2.96
N SER A 547 28.98 9.55 2.01
CA SER A 547 29.11 10.20 0.71
C SER A 547 28.69 9.25 -0.40
N ALA A 548 27.96 9.75 -1.40
CA ALA A 548 27.59 8.99 -2.59
C ALA A 548 28.84 8.47 -3.34
N LEU A 549 28.79 7.19 -3.70
CA LEU A 549 29.81 6.49 -4.48
C LEU A 549 29.27 6.00 -5.81
N ILE A 550 28.07 5.40 -5.83
CA ILE A 550 27.41 4.94 -7.05
C ILE A 550 25.98 5.47 -7.05
N LEU A 551 25.55 6.03 -8.17
CA LEU A 551 24.19 6.47 -8.41
C LEU A 551 23.57 5.59 -9.50
N LEU A 552 22.34 5.15 -9.28
CA LEU A 552 21.53 4.46 -10.26
C LEU A 552 20.39 5.39 -10.69
N TYR A 553 20.43 5.79 -11.95
CA TYR A 553 19.44 6.63 -12.60
C TYR A 553 18.56 5.76 -13.51
N LYS A 554 17.26 6.03 -13.54
CA LYS A 554 16.29 5.40 -14.44
C LYS A 554 15.77 6.44 -15.42
N ALA A 555 15.68 6.08 -16.69
CA ALA A 555 15.03 6.92 -17.70
C ALA A 555 13.58 7.21 -17.29
N ILE A 556 13.12 8.43 -17.53
CA ILE A 556 11.73 8.80 -17.26
C ILE A 556 10.82 7.97 -18.19
N ASP A 557 9.86 7.26 -17.60
CA ASP A 557 8.91 6.45 -18.38
C ASP A 557 8.00 7.37 -19.19
N LEU A 558 7.98 7.18 -20.52
CA LEU A 558 7.11 7.90 -21.45
C LEU A 558 5.88 7.04 -21.76
N PRO A 559 4.73 7.65 -22.11
CA PRO A 559 3.55 6.91 -22.54
C PRO A 559 3.86 6.07 -23.79
N THR A 560 3.68 4.75 -23.71
CA THR A 560 3.74 3.82 -24.84
C THR A 560 2.40 3.76 -25.59
N ALA A 561 2.42 3.29 -26.84
CA ALA A 561 1.24 3.15 -27.69
C ALA A 561 0.13 2.32 -27.02
N ASP A 562 0.49 1.27 -26.29
CA ASP A 562 -0.46 0.41 -25.58
C ASP A 562 -1.17 1.14 -24.43
N ILE A 563 -0.44 1.93 -23.66
CA ILE A 563 -0.99 2.76 -22.58
C ILE A 563 -1.91 3.83 -23.16
N LEU A 564 -1.55 4.43 -24.30
CA LEU A 564 -2.38 5.37 -25.03
C LEU A 564 -3.67 4.71 -25.52
N ASN A 565 -3.60 3.52 -26.10
CA ASN A 565 -4.77 2.77 -26.55
C ASN A 565 -5.68 2.35 -25.40
N GLU A 566 -5.13 1.91 -24.26
CA GLU A 566 -5.89 1.62 -23.05
C GLU A 566 -6.55 2.88 -22.46
N LEU A 567 -5.84 4.01 -22.42
CA LEU A 567 -6.36 5.29 -21.93
C LEU A 567 -7.46 5.85 -22.85
N ILE A 568 -7.33 5.69 -24.17
CA ILE A 568 -8.37 6.04 -25.14
C ILE A 568 -9.61 5.16 -24.94
N HIS A 569 -9.43 3.85 -24.77
CA HIS A 569 -10.54 2.92 -24.48
C HIS A 569 -11.23 3.20 -23.14
N HIS A 570 -10.49 3.57 -22.09
CA HIS A 570 -11.05 3.94 -20.78
C HIS A 570 -11.63 5.36 -20.73
N GLY A 571 -11.06 6.31 -21.47
CA GLY A 571 -11.59 7.67 -21.65
C GLY A 571 -12.93 7.66 -22.40
N LEU A 572 -13.06 6.78 -23.39
CA LEU A 572 -14.35 6.50 -24.04
C LEU A 572 -15.36 5.87 -23.07
N GLN A 573 -14.95 4.99 -22.14
CA GLN A 573 -15.90 4.41 -21.17
C GLN A 573 -16.40 5.41 -20.11
N SER A 574 -15.56 6.36 -19.67
CA SER A 574 -15.97 7.41 -18.73
C SER A 574 -16.85 8.48 -19.38
N GLY A 575 -16.62 8.83 -20.66
CA GLY A 575 -17.52 9.67 -21.45
C GLY A 575 -18.84 8.98 -21.84
N VAL A 576 -18.82 7.67 -22.10
CA VAL A 576 -20.01 6.90 -22.52
C VAL A 576 -20.94 6.55 -21.34
N GLN A 577 -20.44 6.53 -20.10
CA GLN A 577 -21.31 6.36 -18.91
C GLN A 577 -22.26 7.54 -18.66
N ALA A 578 -21.96 8.73 -19.19
CA ALA A 578 -22.87 9.88 -19.13
C ALA A 578 -23.98 9.85 -20.20
N TYR A 579 -23.82 9.09 -21.30
CA TYR A 579 -24.71 9.14 -22.46
C TYR A 579 -25.54 7.87 -22.73
N SER A 580 -25.30 6.75 -22.04
CA SER A 580 -26.01 5.48 -22.31
C SER A 580 -27.23 5.18 -21.42
N ARG A 581 -27.78 6.18 -20.71
CA ARG A 581 -29.14 6.08 -20.14
C ARG A 581 -30.21 6.36 -21.21
N ARG A 582 -30.31 5.50 -22.23
CA ARG A 582 -31.52 5.33 -23.06
C ARG A 582 -31.33 4.11 -23.97
N LEU A 583 -32.31 3.21 -23.89
CA LEU A 583 -32.62 2.10 -24.80
C LEU A 583 -31.95 0.73 -24.50
N ASN A 584 -32.81 -0.21 -24.13
CA ASN A 584 -32.72 -1.67 -24.23
C ASN A 584 -33.88 -2.12 -25.17
N PRO A 585 -34.05 -3.40 -25.62
CA PRO A 585 -33.25 -4.63 -25.42
C PRO A 585 -33.12 -5.55 -26.68
N ILE A 586 -32.46 -6.73 -26.55
CA ILE A 586 -32.93 -8.13 -26.87
C ILE A 586 -31.76 -9.12 -27.20
N LEU A 587 -31.87 -10.34 -26.64
CA LEU A 587 -31.09 -11.61 -26.61
C LEU A 587 -30.81 -12.31 -28.00
N PRO A 588 -30.29 -13.58 -28.17
CA PRO A 588 -29.85 -14.68 -27.22
C PRO A 588 -28.64 -15.65 -27.60
N LEU A 589 -28.28 -16.53 -26.63
CA LEU A 589 -27.93 -17.99 -26.69
C LEU A 589 -26.52 -18.60 -27.01
N ARG A 590 -26.10 -19.48 -26.06
CA ARG A 590 -25.43 -20.82 -26.14
C ARG A 590 -23.90 -20.97 -26.31
N GLN A 591 -23.25 -21.61 -25.32
CA GLN A 591 -22.83 -23.04 -25.40
C GLN A 591 -22.31 -23.62 -24.06
N ILE A 592 -22.33 -24.96 -23.98
CA ILE A 592 -22.30 -25.83 -22.80
C ILE A 592 -21.01 -26.66 -22.74
N SER A 593 -20.56 -26.96 -21.51
CA SER A 593 -19.75 -28.11 -21.05
C SER A 593 -18.22 -27.92 -21.10
N LYS A 594 -17.43 -28.43 -20.15
CA LYS A 594 -17.40 -29.80 -19.59
C LYS A 594 -16.61 -29.85 -18.26
N TYR A 595 -17.03 -30.74 -17.33
CA TYR A 595 -16.21 -31.62 -16.45
C TYR A 595 -15.27 -30.94 -15.40
N GLN A 596 -15.09 -31.40 -14.16
CA GLN A 596 -15.45 -32.63 -13.45
C GLN A 596 -15.23 -32.40 -11.94
N SER A 597 -16.12 -32.91 -11.09
CA SER A 597 -15.92 -33.01 -9.64
C SER A 597 -14.83 -34.03 -9.29
N ARG A 598 -13.99 -33.72 -8.30
CA ARG A 598 -13.29 -34.74 -7.49
C ARG A 598 -13.40 -34.42 -6.00
N ARG A 599 -13.88 -35.44 -5.27
CA ARG A 599 -14.09 -35.52 -3.83
C ARG A 599 -12.76 -35.57 -3.08
N LEU A 600 -12.67 -34.87 -1.95
CA LEU A 600 -11.65 -35.09 -0.92
C LEU A 600 -12.00 -36.33 -0.10
N THR A 601 -11.05 -37.27 -0.06
CA THR A 601 -11.09 -38.49 0.75
C THR A 601 -10.75 -38.17 2.21
N THR A 602 -11.68 -38.49 3.11
CA THR A 602 -11.46 -38.58 4.56
C THR A 602 -10.65 -39.84 4.89
N VAL A 603 -9.50 -39.67 5.55
CA VAL A 603 -8.72 -40.77 6.12
C VAL A 603 -9.26 -41.09 7.51
N THR A 604 -9.79 -42.30 7.69
CA THR A 604 -10.20 -42.86 8.99
C THR A 604 -9.05 -43.70 9.58
N VAL A 605 -8.71 -43.48 10.85
CA VAL A 605 -7.79 -44.32 11.65
C VAL A 605 -8.60 -45.04 12.75
N PRO A 606 -8.39 -46.34 13.03
CA PRO A 606 -9.19 -47.10 14.00
C PRO A 606 -8.77 -46.85 15.46
N PRO A 607 -9.62 -47.14 16.46
CA PRO A 607 -9.34 -46.85 17.86
C PRO A 607 -8.47 -47.94 18.53
N PRO A 608 -7.56 -47.60 19.47
CA PRO A 608 -6.91 -48.61 20.30
C PRO A 608 -7.78 -48.98 21.51
N GLY A 609 -7.82 -50.29 21.81
CA GLY A 609 -8.56 -50.89 22.92
C GLY A 609 -8.00 -50.58 24.31
N PRO A 610 -8.63 -51.13 25.37
CA PRO A 610 -8.52 -50.62 26.72
C PRO A 610 -7.31 -51.22 27.44
N ASN A 611 -6.32 -50.42 27.82
CA ASN A 611 -5.49 -50.75 28.97
C ASN A 611 -4.81 -49.54 29.65
N LYS A 612 -4.61 -49.75 30.95
CA LYS A 612 -4.44 -48.78 32.04
C LYS A 612 -3.16 -47.93 31.91
N SER A 613 -3.32 -46.60 31.82
CA SER A 613 -2.27 -45.62 32.11
C SER A 613 -2.89 -44.43 32.87
N PRO A 614 -2.13 -43.74 33.76
CA PRO A 614 -2.70 -42.78 34.70
C PRO A 614 -3.27 -41.56 33.96
N ARG A 615 -4.51 -41.15 34.32
CA ARG A 615 -5.28 -40.06 33.67
C ARG A 615 -4.46 -38.78 33.43
N ARG A 616 -3.50 -38.45 34.30
CA ARG A 616 -2.59 -37.30 34.13
C ARG A 616 -1.69 -37.38 32.89
N LEU A 617 -1.28 -38.57 32.47
CA LEU A 617 -0.42 -38.76 31.29
C LEU A 617 -1.20 -38.59 29.99
N ARG A 618 -2.48 -38.97 29.95
CA ARG A 618 -3.40 -38.70 28.82
C ARG A 618 -3.67 -37.21 28.65
N ILE A 619 -3.82 -36.47 29.76
CA ILE A 619 -3.99 -35.00 29.77
C ILE A 619 -2.72 -34.32 29.27
N LEU A 620 -1.54 -34.74 29.75
CA LEU A 620 -0.27 -34.17 29.29
C LEU A 620 -0.02 -34.44 27.80
N LEU A 621 -0.31 -35.67 27.35
CA LEU A 621 -0.07 -36.11 25.98
C LEU A 621 -1.07 -35.51 24.98
N SER A 622 -2.32 -35.25 25.38
CA SER A 622 -3.31 -34.54 24.54
C SER A 622 -2.99 -33.05 24.42
N ILE A 623 -2.55 -32.39 25.49
CA ILE A 623 -2.09 -30.99 25.46
C ILE A 623 -0.83 -30.82 24.59
N LEU A 624 0.06 -31.83 24.56
CA LEU A 624 1.29 -31.82 23.75
C LEU A 624 1.08 -32.20 22.28
N LEU A 625 0.08 -33.03 21.93
CA LEU A 625 -0.14 -33.52 20.56
C LEU A 625 -1.33 -32.90 19.81
N PHE A 626 -2.33 -32.35 20.50
CA PHE A 626 -3.56 -31.82 19.90
C PHE A 626 -4.01 -30.54 20.62
N GLY A 627 -3.40 -29.42 20.26
CA GLY A 627 -3.50 -28.14 20.98
C GLY A 627 -4.83 -27.37 20.89
N TYR A 628 -5.99 -28.00 21.10
CA TYR A 628 -7.27 -27.28 21.23
C TYR A 628 -8.18 -27.95 22.26
N LEU A 629 -8.31 -27.32 23.44
CA LEU A 629 -9.42 -27.61 24.37
C LEU A 629 -10.64 -26.83 23.87
N GLU A 630 -11.68 -27.52 23.40
CA GLU A 630 -12.89 -26.84 22.89
C GLU A 630 -13.65 -26.14 24.04
N PRO A 631 -14.09 -24.88 23.86
CA PRO A 631 -14.91 -24.18 24.84
C PRO A 631 -16.19 -24.96 25.15
N ALA A 632 -16.57 -25.01 26.43
CA ALA A 632 -17.71 -25.78 26.93
C ALA A 632 -17.59 -27.32 26.83
N SER A 633 -16.39 -27.84 26.55
CA SER A 633 -16.09 -29.27 26.80
C SER A 633 -16.18 -29.59 28.30
N PRO A 634 -16.45 -30.85 28.70
CA PRO A 634 -16.51 -31.22 30.12
C PRO A 634 -15.25 -30.83 30.92
N GLU A 635 -14.09 -30.89 30.27
CA GLU A 635 -12.79 -30.50 30.85
C GLU A 635 -12.68 -28.97 31.00
N ASP A 636 -13.15 -28.20 30.02
CA ASP A 636 -13.19 -26.73 30.08
C ASP A 636 -14.15 -26.22 31.18
N ILE A 637 -15.28 -26.90 31.36
CA ILE A 637 -16.27 -26.59 32.41
C ILE A 637 -15.66 -26.81 33.80
N GLU A 638 -14.92 -27.90 34.02
CA GLU A 638 -14.26 -28.18 35.30
C GLU A 638 -13.21 -27.10 35.64
N ILE A 639 -12.40 -26.71 34.64
CA ILE A 639 -11.40 -25.64 34.81
C ILE A 639 -12.09 -24.29 35.08
N THR A 640 -13.12 -23.95 34.32
CA THR A 640 -13.86 -22.69 34.48
C THR A 640 -14.55 -22.63 35.85
N THR A 641 -15.08 -23.74 36.35
CA THR A 641 -15.69 -23.83 37.69
C THR A 641 -14.64 -23.61 38.79
N SER A 642 -13.44 -24.15 38.61
CA SER A 642 -12.30 -23.92 39.52
C SER A 642 -11.84 -22.46 39.50
N LEU A 643 -11.80 -21.83 38.32
CA LEU A 643 -11.49 -20.41 38.18
C LEU A 643 -12.57 -19.52 38.83
N ASN A 644 -13.86 -19.84 38.73
CA ASN A 644 -14.92 -19.12 39.46
C ASN A 644 -14.76 -19.27 40.98
N SER A 645 -14.45 -20.47 41.47
CA SER A 645 -14.18 -20.68 42.91
C SER A 645 -12.99 -19.86 43.41
N ARG A 646 -11.94 -19.70 42.59
CA ARG A 646 -10.79 -18.84 42.89
C ARG A 646 -11.12 -17.35 42.82
N PHE A 647 -12.00 -16.97 41.89
CA PHE A 647 -12.48 -15.60 41.72
C PHE A 647 -13.18 -15.12 43.01
N ASP A 648 -14.08 -15.92 43.58
CA ASP A 648 -14.78 -15.60 44.82
C ASP A 648 -13.85 -15.44 46.04
N GLN A 649 -12.65 -16.02 45.98
CA GLN A 649 -11.66 -15.91 47.04
C GLN A 649 -10.81 -14.63 46.96
N LEU A 650 -10.82 -13.92 45.82
CA LEU A 650 -10.03 -12.71 45.61
C LEU A 650 -10.44 -11.60 46.59
N GLU A 651 -9.46 -11.00 47.26
CA GLU A 651 -9.71 -9.98 48.28
C GLU A 651 -10.43 -8.74 47.71
N ILE A 652 -10.10 -8.35 46.48
CA ILE A 652 -10.78 -7.23 45.82
C ILE A 652 -12.26 -7.52 45.54
N VAL A 653 -12.59 -8.76 45.15
CA VAL A 653 -13.97 -9.16 44.86
C VAL A 653 -14.80 -9.15 46.14
N LYS A 654 -14.24 -9.66 47.25
CA LYS A 654 -14.90 -9.60 48.57
C LYS A 654 -15.17 -8.15 49.01
N ARG A 655 -14.17 -7.28 48.90
CA ARG A 655 -14.31 -5.85 49.22
C ARG A 655 -15.37 -5.15 48.36
N LEU A 656 -15.43 -5.45 47.05
CA LEU A 656 -16.43 -4.87 46.15
C LEU A 656 -17.85 -5.40 46.40
N ARG A 657 -17.99 -6.63 46.92
CA ARG A 657 -19.28 -7.20 47.33
C ARG A 657 -19.76 -6.70 48.70
N GLU A 658 -18.83 -6.33 49.57
CA GLU A 658 -19.13 -5.75 50.90
C GLU A 658 -19.59 -4.29 50.80
N ASP A 659 -19.16 -3.57 49.75
CA ASP A 659 -19.53 -2.17 49.53
C ASP A 659 -20.95 -2.05 48.92
N PRO A 660 -21.91 -1.43 49.64
CA PRO A 660 -23.29 -1.32 49.16
C PRO A 660 -23.46 -0.42 47.93
N ASP A 661 -22.45 0.38 47.58
CA ASP A 661 -22.52 1.29 46.44
C ASP A 661 -22.18 0.62 45.10
N TYR A 662 -21.67 -0.62 45.12
CA TYR A 662 -21.38 -1.40 43.93
C TYR A 662 -22.47 -2.44 43.64
N THR A 663 -22.96 -2.45 42.40
CA THR A 663 -23.84 -3.51 41.89
C THR A 663 -23.05 -4.46 41.00
N GLU A 664 -23.10 -5.76 41.31
CA GLU A 664 -22.45 -6.83 40.53
C GLU A 664 -23.40 -7.42 39.47
N TRP A 665 -22.88 -7.71 38.28
CA TRP A 665 -23.53 -8.59 37.30
C TRP A 665 -22.51 -9.30 36.41
N GLU A 666 -22.97 -10.40 35.81
CA GLU A 666 -22.27 -11.05 34.71
C GLU A 666 -22.58 -10.36 33.38
N PRO A 667 -21.54 -9.99 32.61
CA PRO A 667 -21.67 -9.54 31.23
C PRO A 667 -22.58 -10.40 30.37
N TYR A 668 -23.36 -9.76 29.50
CA TYR A 668 -24.18 -10.45 28.50
C TYR A 668 -25.30 -11.36 29.03
N GLY A 669 -25.68 -11.22 30.31
CA GLY A 669 -26.81 -11.98 30.86
C GLY A 669 -28.13 -11.79 30.11
N ASN A 670 -28.26 -10.68 29.38
CA ASN A 670 -29.43 -10.30 28.57
C ASN A 670 -29.38 -10.77 27.09
N PHE A 671 -28.33 -11.47 26.64
CA PHE A 671 -28.21 -11.99 25.26
C PHE A 671 -28.52 -13.49 25.18
N THR A 672 -29.06 -13.93 24.04
CA THR A 672 -29.25 -15.37 23.76
C THR A 672 -27.90 -16.07 23.55
N GLU A 673 -27.82 -17.39 23.76
CA GLU A 673 -26.57 -18.14 23.51
C GLU A 673 -26.10 -18.06 22.05
N GLU A 674 -27.02 -17.87 21.10
CA GLU A 674 -26.70 -17.64 19.68
C GLU A 674 -26.06 -16.28 19.46
N GLU A 675 -26.58 -15.22 20.10
CA GLU A 675 -26.00 -13.88 20.07
C GLU A 675 -24.64 -13.82 20.75
N LYS A 676 -24.45 -14.58 21.85
CA LYS A 676 -23.16 -14.70 22.54
C LYS A 676 -22.12 -15.36 21.64
N LYS A 677 -22.48 -16.42 20.90
CA LYS A 677 -21.57 -17.10 19.95
C LYS A 677 -21.16 -16.22 18.77
N ALA A 678 -22.02 -15.30 18.34
CA ALA A 678 -21.73 -14.39 17.24
C ALA A 678 -20.78 -13.23 17.64
N ARG A 679 -20.53 -13.04 18.94
CA ARG A 679 -19.64 -11.99 19.47
C ARG A 679 -18.23 -12.51 19.73
N LEU A 680 -17.25 -11.61 19.65
CA LEU A 680 -15.83 -11.96 19.80
C LEU A 680 -15.50 -12.42 21.23
N THR A 681 -15.85 -11.63 22.24
CA THR A 681 -15.48 -11.87 23.65
C THR A 681 -16.31 -12.94 24.34
N SER A 682 -17.62 -13.02 24.05
CA SER A 682 -18.51 -14.07 24.57
C SER A 682 -18.59 -15.33 23.69
N GLY A 683 -17.99 -15.31 22.50
CA GLY A 683 -18.01 -16.41 21.53
C GLY A 683 -16.63 -17.00 21.32
N CYS A 684 -15.88 -16.50 20.33
CA CYS A 684 -14.58 -17.04 19.95
C CYS A 684 -13.52 -17.01 21.06
N LEU A 685 -13.58 -16.01 21.94
CA LEU A 685 -12.69 -15.87 23.09
C LEU A 685 -13.29 -16.41 24.39
N ARG A 686 -14.36 -17.21 24.35
CA ARG A 686 -14.95 -17.82 25.56
C ARG A 686 -14.15 -19.03 26.03
N GLY A 687 -14.26 -19.34 27.33
CA GLY A 687 -13.75 -20.57 27.94
C GLY A 687 -12.44 -20.33 28.70
N SER A 688 -11.93 -21.38 29.35
CA SER A 688 -10.79 -21.29 30.27
C SER A 688 -9.47 -20.84 29.60
N ARG A 689 -9.34 -21.04 28.29
CA ARG A 689 -8.20 -20.58 27.48
C ARG A 689 -8.34 -19.15 26.98
N GLY A 690 -9.55 -18.62 26.95
CA GLY A 690 -9.86 -17.27 26.48
C GLY A 690 -10.07 -16.29 27.63
N LEU A 691 -11.13 -15.50 27.55
CA LEU A 691 -11.66 -14.67 28.61
C LEU A 691 -12.65 -15.52 29.43
N SER A 692 -12.33 -15.74 30.69
CA SER A 692 -13.21 -16.45 31.62
C SER A 692 -13.43 -15.63 32.90
N CYS A 693 -14.49 -15.96 33.64
CA CYS A 693 -14.79 -15.36 34.95
C CYS A 693 -14.86 -13.82 34.91
N GLN A 694 -15.59 -13.27 33.94
CA GLN A 694 -15.76 -11.83 33.81
C GLN A 694 -16.92 -11.36 34.69
N HIS A 695 -16.66 -10.48 35.64
CA HIS A 695 -17.67 -9.87 36.50
C HIS A 695 -17.50 -8.37 36.50
N VAL A 696 -18.62 -7.65 36.40
CA VAL A 696 -18.67 -6.19 36.36
C VAL A 696 -19.30 -5.68 37.64
N PHE A 697 -18.64 -4.72 38.28
CA PHE A 697 -19.06 -3.99 39.46
C PHE A 697 -19.22 -2.51 39.08
N TYR A 698 -20.42 -1.97 39.19
CA TYR A 698 -20.67 -0.57 38.84
C TYR A 698 -21.20 0.21 40.03
N ASN A 699 -20.65 1.41 40.18
CA ASN A 699 -21.08 2.39 41.17
C ASN A 699 -21.76 3.56 40.44
N SER A 700 -23.07 3.70 40.66
CA SER A 700 -23.92 4.71 40.02
C SER A 700 -23.71 6.13 40.57
N LYS A 701 -23.23 6.27 41.82
CA LYS A 701 -22.96 7.59 42.43
C LYS A 701 -21.74 8.24 41.78
N GLU A 702 -20.66 7.48 41.66
CA GLU A 702 -19.37 7.96 41.14
C GLU A 702 -19.19 7.78 39.63
N ASN A 703 -20.09 7.03 38.96
CA ASN A 703 -19.93 6.59 37.57
C ASN A 703 -18.58 5.92 37.31
N ILE A 704 -18.27 4.94 38.15
CA ILE A 704 -17.07 4.12 38.05
C ILE A 704 -17.50 2.67 37.83
N LEU A 705 -16.88 2.03 36.85
CA LEU A 705 -17.06 0.62 36.54
C LEU A 705 -15.74 -0.10 36.82
N LYS A 706 -15.80 -1.14 37.65
CA LYS A 706 -14.68 -2.04 37.91
C LYS A 706 -15.01 -3.41 37.36
N SER A 707 -14.14 -3.94 36.51
CA SER A 707 -14.33 -5.25 35.89
C SER A 707 -13.17 -6.15 36.27
N VAL A 708 -13.47 -7.35 36.74
CA VAL A 708 -12.47 -8.35 37.10
C VAL A 708 -12.67 -9.56 36.20
N LEU A 709 -11.59 -9.98 35.54
CA LEU A 709 -11.63 -11.09 34.59
C LEU A 709 -10.30 -11.85 34.55
N TYR A 710 -10.37 -13.11 34.12
CA TYR A 710 -9.21 -13.99 33.97
C TYR A 710 -8.73 -14.04 32.52
N LEU A 711 -7.41 -14.01 32.33
CA LEU A 711 -6.76 -14.11 31.03
C LEU A 711 -6.16 -15.51 30.85
N GLY A 712 -6.76 -16.32 29.99
CA GLY A 712 -6.27 -17.65 29.66
C GLY A 712 -5.09 -17.66 28.68
N ASN A 713 -4.47 -18.83 28.53
CA ASN A 713 -3.28 -19.05 27.70
C ASN A 713 -3.50 -19.03 26.18
N GLY A 714 -4.76 -19.00 25.72
CA GLY A 714 -5.12 -18.87 24.31
C GLY A 714 -5.11 -17.42 23.82
N LEU A 715 -4.84 -16.45 24.69
CA LEU A 715 -4.80 -15.02 24.38
C LEU A 715 -3.38 -14.50 24.12
N ASP A 716 -2.40 -15.38 23.96
CA ASP A 716 -0.98 -15.03 23.78
C ASP A 716 -0.73 -14.46 22.36
N GLY A 717 -0.10 -13.28 22.29
CA GLY A 717 0.42 -12.73 21.03
C GLY A 717 1.90 -13.02 20.81
N TRP A 718 2.63 -13.16 21.92
CA TRP A 718 3.99 -13.67 22.00
C TRP A 718 4.01 -14.69 23.14
N PRO A 719 4.85 -15.75 23.12
CA PRO A 719 4.85 -16.74 24.19
C PRO A 719 4.89 -16.07 25.57
N THR A 720 3.91 -16.37 26.43
CA THR A 720 3.73 -15.84 27.81
C THR A 720 3.24 -14.39 27.94
N VAL A 721 2.95 -13.70 26.84
CA VAL A 721 2.49 -12.30 26.83
C VAL A 721 1.14 -12.20 26.11
N VAL A 722 0.16 -11.62 26.80
CA VAL A 722 -1.19 -11.40 26.28
C VAL A 722 -1.15 -10.45 25.09
N HIS A 723 -1.87 -10.79 24.03
CA HIS A 723 -1.92 -10.03 22.79
C HIS A 723 -2.47 -8.60 23.00
N GLY A 724 -1.82 -7.60 22.40
CA GLY A 724 -2.22 -6.19 22.54
C GLY A 724 -3.63 -5.91 22.04
N GLY A 725 -4.06 -6.57 20.95
CA GLY A 725 -5.43 -6.49 20.44
C GLY A 725 -6.48 -7.04 21.42
N THR A 726 -6.12 -8.05 22.22
CA THR A 726 -7.01 -8.56 23.28
C THR A 726 -7.18 -7.51 24.37
N ILE A 727 -6.07 -6.88 24.79
CA ILE A 727 -6.10 -5.78 25.77
C ILE A 727 -6.96 -4.62 25.25
N ALA A 728 -6.81 -4.24 23.99
CA ALA A 728 -7.61 -3.18 23.36
C ALA A 728 -9.10 -3.52 23.31
N THR A 729 -9.44 -4.75 22.94
CA THR A 729 -10.83 -5.23 22.87
C THR A 729 -11.50 -5.18 24.25
N ILE A 730 -10.82 -5.66 25.30
CA ILE A 730 -11.37 -5.66 26.65
C ILE A 730 -11.55 -4.22 27.17
N LEU A 731 -10.59 -3.32 26.87
CA LEU A 731 -10.68 -1.92 27.26
C LEU A 731 -11.84 -1.20 26.57
N ASP A 732 -11.98 -1.38 25.25
CA ASP A 732 -13.08 -0.80 24.47
C ASP A 732 -14.44 -1.27 25.00
N GLU A 733 -14.56 -2.56 25.29
CA GLU A 733 -15.81 -3.14 25.78
C GLU A 733 -16.19 -2.63 27.18
N ASN A 734 -15.26 -2.59 28.13
CA ASN A 734 -15.56 -2.13 29.49
C ASN A 734 -15.80 -0.62 29.56
N MET A 735 -15.06 0.18 28.77
CA MET A 735 -15.36 1.61 28.64
C MET A 735 -16.69 1.85 27.93
N GLY A 736 -17.01 1.04 26.92
CA GLY A 736 -18.28 1.08 26.19
C GLY A 736 -19.46 0.79 27.10
N ARG A 737 -19.37 -0.20 28.00
CA ARG A 737 -20.41 -0.50 29.01
C ARG A 737 -20.72 0.73 29.85
N LEU A 738 -19.70 1.39 30.39
CA LEU A 738 -19.87 2.59 31.21
C LEU A 738 -20.41 3.78 30.40
N ALA A 739 -19.97 3.94 29.15
CA ALA A 739 -20.47 4.97 28.25
C ALA A 739 -21.96 4.77 27.92
N ILE A 740 -22.35 3.54 27.55
CA ILE A 740 -23.71 3.18 27.17
C ILE A 740 -24.69 3.35 28.34
N GLU A 741 -24.27 3.03 29.58
CA GLU A 741 -25.11 3.23 30.77
C GLU A 741 -25.41 4.72 31.04
N ASN A 742 -24.53 5.63 30.59
CA ASN A 742 -24.67 7.08 30.79
C ASN A 742 -25.22 7.82 29.56
N LEU A 743 -25.41 7.14 28.41
CA LEU A 743 -25.99 7.74 27.21
C LEU A 743 -27.53 7.58 27.22
N PRO A 744 -28.30 8.62 26.85
CA PRO A 744 -29.77 8.62 26.98
C PRO A 744 -30.46 7.54 26.15
N GLU A 745 -29.92 7.22 24.97
CA GLU A 745 -30.47 6.20 24.06
C GLU A 745 -29.95 4.78 24.36
N ARG A 746 -29.17 4.60 25.43
CA ARG A 746 -28.51 3.33 25.83
C ARG A 746 -27.86 2.59 24.65
N THR A 747 -27.19 3.35 23.78
CA THR A 747 -26.51 2.83 22.60
C THR A 747 -25.42 3.81 22.12
N GLY A 748 -24.40 3.30 21.45
CA GLY A 748 -23.27 4.10 20.97
C GLY A 748 -22.21 3.28 20.26
N VAL A 749 -21.33 3.97 19.54
CA VAL A 749 -20.16 3.39 18.85
C VAL A 749 -18.88 4.10 19.27
N THR A 750 -17.77 3.39 19.27
CA THR A 750 -16.44 3.97 19.54
C THR A 750 -16.03 4.86 18.37
N ALA A 751 -15.86 6.17 18.61
CA ALA A 751 -15.35 7.12 17.63
C ALA A 751 -13.82 7.24 17.69
N ASN A 752 -13.25 7.18 18.89
CA ASN A 752 -11.81 7.22 19.10
C ASN A 752 -11.46 6.38 20.33
N LEU A 753 -10.40 5.59 20.24
CA LEU A 753 -9.82 4.83 21.33
C LEU A 753 -8.31 5.05 21.32
N ASN A 754 -7.79 5.69 22.35
CA ASN A 754 -6.36 5.89 22.54
C ASN A 754 -5.87 5.04 23.71
N ILE A 755 -4.84 4.22 23.50
CA ILE A 755 -4.31 3.27 24.48
C ILE A 755 -2.81 3.49 24.63
N SER A 756 -2.36 3.61 25.87
CA SER A 756 -0.95 3.66 26.28
C SER A 756 -0.56 2.38 27.01
N TYR A 757 0.22 1.52 26.36
CA TYR A 757 0.76 0.29 26.96
C TYR A 757 1.99 0.62 27.82
N LYS A 758 1.90 0.41 29.13
CA LYS A 758 2.95 0.74 30.12
C LYS A 758 3.84 -0.45 30.44
N ALA A 759 3.28 -1.66 30.50
CA ALA A 759 4.02 -2.87 30.85
C ALA A 759 3.45 -4.11 30.16
N ARG A 760 4.29 -5.14 29.99
CA ARG A 760 3.88 -6.44 29.43
C ARG A 760 2.96 -7.18 30.40
N LEU A 761 1.77 -7.56 29.93
CA LEU A 761 0.79 -8.31 30.70
C LEU A 761 0.95 -9.82 30.46
N GLY A 762 1.20 -10.59 31.52
CA GLY A 762 1.31 -12.06 31.43
C GLY A 762 -0.04 -12.76 31.38
N ARG A 763 -0.03 -14.04 30.98
CA ARG A 763 -1.21 -14.92 31.00
C ARG A 763 -1.44 -15.63 32.34
N ASP A 764 -2.57 -16.31 32.45
CA ASP A 764 -2.99 -17.15 33.59
C ASP A 764 -3.14 -16.39 34.91
N GLN A 765 -3.64 -15.16 34.83
CA GLN A 765 -3.87 -14.29 35.98
C GLN A 765 -5.18 -13.51 35.87
N TYR A 766 -5.67 -13.03 37.02
CA TYR A 766 -6.78 -12.09 37.10
C TYR A 766 -6.28 -10.66 36.94
N ILE A 767 -7.01 -9.89 36.15
CA ILE A 767 -6.77 -8.46 36.00
C ILE A 767 -7.97 -7.66 36.48
N ILE A 768 -7.72 -6.42 36.87
CA ILE A 768 -8.72 -5.46 37.30
C ILE A 768 -8.70 -4.32 36.31
N ILE A 769 -9.86 -3.97 35.79
CA ILE A 769 -10.06 -2.85 34.88
C ILE A 769 -10.92 -1.84 35.58
N GLU A 770 -10.40 -0.64 35.79
CA GLU A 770 -11.14 0.46 36.38
C GLU A 770 -11.42 1.50 35.30
N ALA A 771 -12.70 1.70 34.96
CA ALA A 771 -13.18 2.70 34.03
C ALA A 771 -13.93 3.81 34.76
N LYS A 772 -13.71 5.06 34.36
CA LYS A 772 -14.30 6.26 34.96
C LYS A 772 -14.90 7.15 33.88
N TYR A 773 -16.13 7.58 34.11
CA TYR A 773 -16.85 8.48 33.20
C TYR A 773 -16.44 9.93 33.47
N ASP A 774 -16.03 10.65 32.43
CA ASP A 774 -15.71 12.06 32.53
C ASP A 774 -16.96 12.92 32.25
N ARG A 775 -17.57 13.45 33.32
CA ARG A 775 -18.78 14.29 33.21
C ARG A 775 -18.53 15.64 32.54
N LEU A 776 -17.29 16.16 32.55
CA LEU A 776 -16.99 17.49 32.01
C LEU A 776 -16.81 17.47 30.49
N LEU A 777 -16.21 16.38 29.97
CA LEU A 777 -15.97 16.20 28.54
C LEU A 777 -17.12 15.49 27.81
N SER A 778 -18.09 14.95 28.56
CA SER A 778 -19.24 14.26 28.00
C SER A 778 -20.43 15.20 27.75
N SER A 779 -21.22 14.87 26.73
CA SER A 779 -22.45 15.56 26.31
C SER A 779 -23.54 14.53 26.01
N GLU A 780 -24.75 14.98 25.71
CA GLU A 780 -25.90 14.09 25.41
C GLU A 780 -25.65 13.06 24.30
N ARG A 781 -24.70 13.32 23.38
CA ARG A 781 -24.37 12.44 22.25
C ARG A 781 -22.93 11.97 22.22
N LYS A 782 -22.13 12.32 23.24
CA LYS A 782 -20.71 11.99 23.32
C LYS A 782 -20.37 11.60 24.76
N ALA A 783 -19.85 10.40 24.97
CA ALA A 783 -19.37 9.95 26.27
C ALA A 783 -17.84 9.78 26.22
N VAL A 784 -17.13 10.46 27.11
CA VAL A 784 -15.69 10.31 27.28
C VAL A 784 -15.43 9.46 28.51
N VAL A 785 -14.68 8.38 28.32
CA VAL A 785 -14.37 7.42 29.38
C VAL A 785 -12.87 7.17 29.42
N GLU A 786 -12.32 7.11 30.63
CA GLU A 786 -10.92 6.75 30.88
C GLU A 786 -10.87 5.41 31.60
N ALA A 787 -9.95 4.52 31.23
CA ALA A 787 -9.79 3.23 31.88
C ALA A 787 -8.34 2.83 32.10
N VAL A 788 -8.10 2.03 33.14
CA VAL A 788 -6.78 1.53 33.49
C VAL A 788 -6.85 0.04 33.80
N ILE A 789 -5.91 -0.74 33.24
CA ILE A 789 -5.71 -2.15 33.60
C ILE A 789 -4.64 -2.25 34.69
N LYS A 790 -4.98 -2.94 35.78
CA LYS A 790 -4.12 -3.20 36.94
C LYS A 790 -4.08 -4.69 37.27
N ASP A 791 -2.98 -5.15 37.87
CA ASP A 791 -2.99 -6.45 38.57
C ASP A 791 -3.52 -6.31 40.00
N HIS A 792 -3.63 -7.45 40.69
CA HIS A 792 -4.04 -7.53 42.09
C HIS A 792 -3.10 -6.78 43.06
N LYS A 793 -1.90 -6.38 42.63
CA LYS A 793 -0.93 -5.58 43.41
C LYS A 793 -1.00 -4.09 43.09
N GLY A 794 -1.90 -3.68 42.19
CA GLY A 794 -2.09 -2.29 41.77
C GLY A 794 -1.10 -1.82 40.71
N LYS A 795 -0.27 -2.70 40.12
CA LYS A 795 0.64 -2.32 39.03
C LYS A 795 -0.17 -2.06 37.76
N VAL A 796 0.06 -0.90 37.14
CA VAL A 796 -0.60 -0.49 35.90
C VAL A 796 0.08 -1.13 34.69
N TYR A 797 -0.71 -1.74 33.81
CA TYR A 797 -0.22 -2.35 32.56
C TYR A 797 -0.60 -1.52 31.33
N SER A 798 -1.81 -0.97 31.30
CA SER A 798 -2.29 -0.14 30.20
C SER A 798 -3.25 0.93 30.71
N GLU A 799 -3.21 2.09 30.08
CA GLU A 799 -4.15 3.20 30.28
C GLU A 799 -4.85 3.49 28.96
N ALA A 800 -6.12 3.85 28.98
CA ALA A 800 -6.88 4.18 27.79
C ALA A 800 -7.84 5.34 28.02
N LYS A 801 -8.08 6.10 26.95
CA LYS A 801 -9.10 7.14 26.88
C LYS A 801 -9.89 6.94 25.60
N ALA A 802 -11.21 6.86 25.72
CA ALA A 802 -12.11 6.60 24.61
C ALA A 802 -13.23 7.63 24.53
N LEU A 803 -13.66 7.90 23.30
CA LEU A 803 -14.81 8.74 22.95
C LEU A 803 -15.85 7.85 22.26
N PHE A 804 -17.01 7.70 22.90
CA PHE A 804 -18.18 7.01 22.36
C PHE A 804 -19.20 8.03 21.87
N VAL A 805 -19.82 7.77 20.73
CA VAL A 805 -20.79 8.69 20.11
C VAL A 805 -22.07 7.99 19.68
N TYR A 806 -23.16 8.74 19.75
CA TYR A 806 -24.45 8.35 19.16
C TYR A 806 -24.69 9.11 17.84
N PRO A 807 -24.65 8.44 16.67
CA PRO A 807 -24.81 9.08 15.37
C PRO A 807 -26.27 9.48 15.09
N LYS A 808 -26.49 10.70 14.58
CA LYS A 808 -27.85 11.25 14.31
C LYS A 808 -28.61 10.51 13.20
N THR A 809 -27.91 9.94 12.23
CA THR A 809 -28.48 9.41 10.98
C THR A 809 -28.74 7.91 11.02
N LEU A 810 -28.27 7.20 12.05
CA LEU A 810 -28.32 5.74 12.14
C LEU A 810 -29.05 5.34 13.42
N LYS A 811 -30.19 4.65 13.28
CA LYS A 811 -30.89 4.04 14.41
C LYS A 811 -30.16 2.76 14.82
N LEU A 812 -29.42 2.83 15.93
CA LEU A 812 -28.75 1.68 16.53
C LEU A 812 -29.72 0.91 17.44
N ARG A 813 -29.49 -0.40 17.61
CA ARG A 813 -30.24 -1.22 18.58
C ARG A 813 -29.94 -0.71 19.99
N THR A 814 -30.98 -0.43 20.77
CA THR A 814 -30.87 -0.14 22.20
C THR A 814 -30.35 -1.38 22.91
N LEU A 815 -29.29 -1.22 23.71
CA LEU A 815 -28.74 -2.31 24.50
C LEU A 815 -29.48 -2.37 25.84
N GLY A 816 -29.81 -3.59 26.27
CA GLY A 816 -30.54 -3.82 27.52
C GLY A 816 -29.74 -3.39 28.75
N GLU A 817 -30.41 -3.35 29.90
CA GLU A 817 -29.74 -3.17 31.19
C GLU A 817 -28.70 -4.26 31.43
N LYS A 818 -27.61 -3.91 32.13
CA LYS A 818 -26.51 -4.83 32.46
C LYS A 818 -25.84 -5.43 31.21
N PHE A 819 -25.73 -4.62 30.15
CA PHE A 819 -24.97 -4.93 28.94
C PHE A 819 -23.58 -5.40 29.28
#